data_AF-A0A6J0YE64-F1
#
_entry.id   AF-A0A6J0YE64-F1
#
_cell.length_a   1.000
_cell.length_b   1.000
_cell.length_c   1.000
_cell.angle_alpha   90.00
_cell.angle_beta   90.00
_cell.angle_gamma   90.00
#
_symmetry.space_group_name_H-M   'P 1'
#
loop_
_entity.id
_entity.type
_entity.pdbx_description
1 polymer ?
#
loop_
_entity_poly.entity_id
_entity_poly.type
_entity_poly.pdbx_seq_one_letter_code
_entity_poly.pdbx_strand_id
1 'polypeptide(L)'
;MVQAVLKVTSSLDSQRHTRMEVLKEKVEEEEAAEREEAAERAERGEKTKRPMEVRREETTLTQEMLRDLERKLSEIEVSVPEKLLTFTKDTIDTSKLPLSYQSNTLKEEHLLQVADNFSCQYSHLCPDRVPLFLHPLNECEVPKFVSTTIRPTLMPYPELYNWDTCAQFVSDFLSMVPLPDPLKPYQKGNCFDFSTLLCSMLIGAGYDAYCVNGYGLQDLCHMDLTREVCPLTLKPKETVKEEEKAPPKKYAIKPPRDLTSRFEQEQEAKRQEAIKAEEENRRKQEEARLLEQENAKTDPLHGLRVHSWVLVLSGKREVPESFFIDPFTAHSYSTQDDHFLGIESLWNHKNYWVNMQDCWNCCKELVFDLGDPVRWEYLLVGTDKPFLSLTEEEDEGMNDDDDVEKLGKEDEDKSFDMPPSWVEPIEISPEAFETRCPNGKKVIQYKRAKLEKWAPYLNNNGLVCRLTTYEDLECTKTLEVKEWYQHREDMLELKHINKITGLNADYFKPGHPQALRMHSYKSMQPEMDRVMEFYETARLDGLIKREETPKTMTEYYQGRPDFLSYRHVNFGPRVKKLALNSAESNPRPMVKITERFFRNPAKPADEDVAERVFLIAEERIQLRYHCRSDHITANKREFLRRMEVDSKGNKIIMTADMCISFEVEPMEHTKKLLYQYEAMMKLKNEEKLSRHQAWESELEVLEILKLREEEEEAHTLTISIYDTKRNEKSKEYREAMERVLHEEHRRQVEAQLDYLAPFLAQLPPGEKLTRWQAVRLKDECLNDFKQRLIDKANLIQARFEKETQELQKKQQWYQENQVTLTPEDEDLYLSYCSQAMFRIRILEQRLSRHKELAPLKYLALEEKLYKDPRLVELLKVFV
;
A
#
# COMPACT_ATOMS: atom_id res chain seq x y z
N MET A 1 -35.61 6.64 65.39
CA MET A 1 -36.54 7.10 64.33
C MET A 1 -36.58 8.62 64.14
N VAL A 2 -36.40 9.46 65.17
CA VAL A 2 -36.37 10.94 65.00
C VAL A 2 -35.08 11.46 64.34
N GLN A 3 -33.94 10.79 64.51
CA GLN A 3 -32.67 11.19 63.89
C GLN A 3 -32.52 10.84 62.40
N ALA A 4 -33.36 9.95 61.85
CA ALA A 4 -33.32 9.59 60.44
C ALA A 4 -34.12 10.56 59.57
N VAL A 5 -35.22 11.12 60.10
CA VAL A 5 -36.07 12.09 59.38
C VAL A 5 -35.39 13.45 59.28
N LEU A 6 -34.66 13.88 60.32
CA LEU A 6 -33.93 15.17 60.33
C LEU A 6 -32.77 15.25 59.31
N LYS A 7 -32.16 14.11 58.94
CA LYS A 7 -31.06 14.07 57.96
C LYS A 7 -31.54 14.11 56.50
N VAL A 8 -32.76 13.65 56.24
CA VAL A 8 -33.35 13.68 54.89
C VAL A 8 -33.91 15.07 54.59
N THR A 9 -34.49 15.76 55.58
CA THR A 9 -35.00 17.12 55.40
C THR A 9 -33.89 18.16 55.23
N SER A 10 -32.74 18.01 55.90
CA SER A 10 -31.63 18.97 55.74
C SER A 10 -30.94 18.88 54.37
N SER A 11 -30.92 17.69 53.75
CA SER A 11 -30.31 17.49 52.43
C SER A 11 -31.18 18.04 51.29
N LEU A 12 -32.50 17.94 51.43
CA LEU A 12 -33.47 18.46 50.45
C LEU A 12 -33.57 19.99 50.49
N ASP A 13 -33.46 20.62 51.67
CA ASP A 13 -33.41 22.08 51.77
C ASP A 13 -32.08 22.66 51.26
N SER A 14 -30.95 21.96 51.47
CA SER A 14 -29.66 22.39 50.93
C SER A 14 -29.60 22.33 49.40
N GLN A 15 -30.25 21.34 48.77
CA GLN A 15 -30.37 21.23 47.31
C GLN A 15 -31.36 22.23 46.71
N ARG A 16 -32.42 22.62 47.45
CA ARG A 16 -33.34 23.68 47.01
C ARG A 16 -32.71 25.07 47.09
N HIS A 17 -31.86 25.33 48.08
CA HIS A 17 -31.16 26.61 48.20
C HIS A 17 -30.13 26.81 47.10
N THR A 18 -29.31 25.79 46.80
CA THR A 18 -28.35 25.83 45.68
C THR A 18 -29.04 25.95 44.33
N ARG A 19 -30.20 25.28 44.14
CA ARG A 19 -30.96 25.42 42.89
C ARG A 19 -31.59 26.80 42.71
N MET A 20 -31.99 27.48 43.79
CA MET A 20 -32.48 28.87 43.72
C MET A 20 -31.37 29.91 43.58
N GLU A 21 -30.18 29.69 44.13
CA GLU A 21 -29.02 30.56 43.89
C GLU A 21 -28.56 30.48 42.43
N VAL A 22 -28.47 29.28 41.86
CA VAL A 22 -28.09 29.10 40.43
C VAL A 22 -29.16 29.66 39.48
N LEU A 23 -30.44 29.62 39.85
CA LEU A 23 -31.50 30.27 39.07
C LEU A 23 -31.49 31.79 39.21
N LYS A 24 -31.12 32.34 40.37
CA LYS A 24 -30.94 33.78 40.54
C LYS A 24 -29.72 34.29 39.78
N GLU A 25 -28.62 33.56 39.80
CA GLU A 25 -27.39 33.91 39.09
C GLU A 25 -27.62 33.89 37.57
N LYS A 26 -28.36 32.91 37.05
CA LYS A 26 -28.76 32.87 35.62
C LYS A 26 -29.70 33.99 35.21
N VAL A 27 -30.65 34.39 36.07
CA VAL A 27 -31.57 35.50 35.77
C VAL A 27 -30.86 36.86 35.87
N GLU A 28 -29.91 37.03 36.79
CA GLU A 28 -29.07 38.23 36.84
C GLU A 28 -28.08 38.32 35.66
N GLU A 29 -27.56 37.19 35.16
CA GLU A 29 -26.75 37.13 33.93
C GLU A 29 -27.57 37.48 32.68
N GLU A 30 -28.81 36.99 32.59
CA GLU A 30 -29.72 37.25 31.46
C GLU A 30 -30.23 38.70 31.47
N GLU A 31 -30.55 39.28 32.64
CA GLU A 31 -30.86 40.72 32.77
C GLU A 31 -29.64 41.63 32.50
N ALA A 32 -28.42 41.18 32.82
CA ALA A 32 -27.20 41.92 32.51
C ALA A 32 -26.92 41.93 31.01
N ALA A 33 -27.12 40.78 30.33
CA ALA A 33 -26.99 40.65 28.89
C ALA A 33 -28.04 41.50 28.14
N GLU A 34 -29.30 41.53 28.60
CA GLU A 34 -30.33 42.41 28.00
C GLU A 34 -30.03 43.90 28.21
N ARG A 35 -29.44 44.30 29.35
CA ARG A 35 -29.01 45.70 29.57
C ARG A 35 -27.82 46.10 28.69
N GLU A 36 -26.91 45.17 28.43
CA GLU A 36 -25.76 45.40 27.54
C GLU A 36 -26.19 45.47 26.07
N GLU A 37 -27.13 44.61 25.64
CA GLU A 37 -27.71 44.65 24.30
C GLU A 37 -28.60 45.91 24.09
N ALA A 38 -29.28 46.38 25.14
CA ALA A 38 -30.02 47.65 25.12
C ALA A 38 -29.10 48.88 25.10
N ALA A 39 -27.93 48.82 25.74
CA ALA A 39 -26.91 49.87 25.70
C ALA A 39 -26.22 49.93 24.32
N GLU A 40 -25.91 48.78 23.70
CA GLU A 40 -25.38 48.72 22.32
C GLU A 40 -26.41 49.19 21.28
N ARG A 41 -27.71 48.93 21.48
CA ARG A 41 -28.79 49.49 20.65
C ARG A 41 -28.91 51.01 20.79
N ALA A 42 -28.64 51.57 21.97
CA ALA A 42 -28.66 53.01 22.19
C ALA A 42 -27.43 53.72 21.57
N GLU A 43 -26.26 53.08 21.52
CA GLU A 43 -25.05 53.66 20.91
C GLU A 43 -25.00 53.56 19.37
N ARG A 44 -25.65 52.57 18.74
CA ARG A 44 -25.78 52.53 17.27
C ARG A 44 -26.81 53.53 16.70
N GLY A 45 -27.55 54.24 17.55
CA GLY A 45 -28.60 55.18 17.17
C GLY A 45 -28.16 56.62 16.85
N GLU A 46 -26.88 56.97 16.99
CA GLU A 46 -26.46 58.38 16.88
C GLU A 46 -25.31 58.61 15.88
N LYS A 47 -25.63 58.49 14.59
CA LYS A 47 -25.04 59.26 13.46
C LYS A 47 -25.79 58.91 12.18
N THR A 48 -26.77 59.74 11.80
CA THR A 48 -26.73 60.59 10.59
C THR A 48 -28.09 61.31 10.45
N LYS A 49 -28.03 62.59 10.12
CA LYS A 49 -29.11 63.58 10.12
C LYS A 49 -30.16 63.35 9.01
N ARG A 50 -31.43 63.62 9.38
CA ARG A 50 -32.69 63.86 8.62
C ARG A 50 -32.53 64.80 7.39
N PRO A 51 -33.48 64.91 6.42
CA PRO A 51 -34.97 64.86 6.55
C PRO A 51 -35.68 64.03 5.44
N MET A 52 -36.99 63.78 5.36
CA MET A 52 -38.20 64.53 5.73
C MET A 52 -39.42 63.57 5.65
N GLU A 53 -40.40 63.71 6.53
CA GLU A 53 -41.64 62.89 6.57
C GLU A 53 -42.56 63.14 5.37
N VAL A 54 -43.08 62.07 4.74
CA VAL A 54 -44.41 62.07 4.10
C VAL A 54 -45.08 60.69 4.27
N ARG A 55 -46.36 60.75 4.61
CA ARG A 55 -47.33 59.70 4.91
C ARG A 55 -47.29 58.48 3.97
N ARG A 56 -47.46 57.28 4.55
CA ARG A 56 -47.87 56.06 3.84
C ARG A 56 -49.28 56.25 3.27
N GLU A 57 -49.40 56.21 1.96
CA GLU A 57 -50.60 55.73 1.28
C GLU A 57 -50.28 54.34 0.70
N GLU A 58 -51.14 53.38 1.00
CA GLU A 58 -51.07 52.02 0.47
C GLU A 58 -51.42 52.05 -1.01
N THR A 59 -50.49 51.68 -1.88
CA THR A 59 -50.79 51.33 -3.28
C THR A 59 -50.42 49.87 -3.50
N THR A 60 -51.45 49.03 -3.57
CA THR A 60 -51.36 47.66 -4.07
C THR A 60 -50.78 47.65 -5.49
N LEU A 61 -49.62 47.04 -5.66
CA LEU A 61 -48.99 46.81 -6.97
C LEU A 61 -49.91 45.92 -7.82
N THR A 62 -50.37 46.43 -8.96
CA THR A 62 -51.18 45.67 -9.91
C THR A 62 -50.32 44.66 -10.68
N GLN A 63 -50.93 43.54 -11.05
CA GLN A 63 -50.31 42.37 -11.68
C GLN A 63 -49.55 42.69 -12.99
N GLU A 64 -49.87 43.80 -13.66
CA GLU A 64 -49.14 44.29 -14.83
C GLU A 64 -47.78 44.89 -14.48
N MET A 65 -47.62 45.53 -13.32
CA MET A 65 -46.34 46.07 -12.87
C MET A 65 -45.35 44.97 -12.46
N LEU A 66 -45.85 43.84 -11.94
CA LEU A 66 -45.03 42.66 -11.65
C LEU A 66 -44.52 41.99 -12.92
N ARG A 67 -45.36 41.87 -13.96
CA ARG A 67 -44.93 41.36 -15.27
C ARG A 67 -43.94 42.29 -15.97
N ASP A 68 -44.08 43.60 -15.76
CA ASP A 68 -43.16 44.58 -16.32
C ASP A 68 -41.80 44.59 -15.59
N LEU A 69 -41.79 44.30 -14.29
CA LEU A 69 -40.57 44.08 -13.50
C LEU A 69 -39.88 42.76 -13.88
N GLU A 70 -40.66 41.70 -14.07
CA GLU A 70 -40.18 40.38 -14.51
C GLU A 70 -39.55 40.47 -15.90
N ARG A 71 -40.20 41.18 -16.86
CA ARG A 71 -39.62 41.46 -18.18
C ARG A 71 -38.34 42.30 -18.12
N LYS A 72 -38.27 43.31 -17.24
CA LYS A 72 -37.08 44.15 -17.07
C LYS A 72 -35.92 43.41 -16.39
N LEU A 73 -36.22 42.42 -15.53
CA LEU A 73 -35.20 41.54 -14.94
C LEU A 73 -34.70 40.51 -15.96
N SER A 74 -35.53 40.06 -16.90
CA SER A 74 -35.15 39.17 -18.00
C SER A 74 -34.27 39.84 -19.07
N GLU A 75 -34.22 41.18 -19.14
CA GLU A 75 -33.42 41.94 -20.11
C GLU A 75 -32.03 42.37 -19.56
N ILE A 76 -31.72 42.08 -18.29
CA ILE A 76 -30.41 42.38 -17.70
C ILE A 76 -29.49 41.17 -17.86
N GLU A 77 -28.72 41.12 -18.95
CA GLU A 77 -27.59 40.22 -19.07
C GLU A 77 -26.41 40.72 -18.22
N VAL A 78 -26.22 40.09 -17.04
CA VAL A 78 -25.02 40.25 -16.23
C VAL A 78 -23.94 39.33 -16.79
N SER A 79 -22.97 39.89 -17.52
CA SER A 79 -21.76 39.16 -17.91
C SER A 79 -20.80 39.06 -16.72
N VAL A 80 -20.98 38.03 -15.89
CA VAL A 80 -19.94 37.55 -14.97
C VAL A 80 -18.91 36.79 -15.82
N PRO A 81 -17.60 37.05 -15.70
CA PRO A 81 -16.59 36.18 -16.30
C PRO A 81 -16.47 34.90 -15.46
N GLU A 82 -17.51 34.09 -15.49
CA GLU A 82 -17.45 32.70 -15.06
C GLU A 82 -16.69 31.93 -16.14
N LYS A 83 -15.52 31.39 -15.77
CA LYS A 83 -15.01 30.19 -16.42
C LYS A 83 -15.95 29.02 -16.03
N LEU A 84 -17.17 29.05 -16.55
CA LEU A 84 -17.96 27.85 -16.71
C LEU A 84 -17.22 27.00 -17.73
N LEU A 85 -16.59 25.94 -17.26
CA LEU A 85 -16.17 24.84 -18.10
C LEU A 85 -17.44 24.33 -18.78
N THR A 86 -17.63 24.73 -20.04
CA THR A 86 -18.60 24.12 -20.94
C THR A 86 -18.36 22.62 -20.96
N PHE A 87 -19.16 21.87 -20.21
CA PHE A 87 -19.23 20.42 -20.29
C PHE A 87 -19.95 20.05 -21.58
N THR A 88 -19.19 19.63 -22.58
CA THR A 88 -19.76 18.87 -23.70
C THR A 88 -20.27 17.54 -23.15
N LYS A 89 -21.59 17.30 -23.26
CA LYS A 89 -22.15 15.93 -23.22
C LYS A 89 -21.61 15.20 -24.45
N ASP A 90 -20.35 14.76 -24.39
CA ASP A 90 -19.82 13.80 -25.35
C ASP A 90 -20.52 12.46 -25.06
N THR A 91 -21.50 12.15 -25.90
CA THR A 91 -22.30 10.93 -25.89
C THR A 91 -21.41 9.69 -25.82
N ILE A 92 -21.53 8.95 -24.71
CA ILE A 92 -20.96 7.60 -24.56
C ILE A 92 -21.58 6.71 -25.63
N ASP A 93 -20.75 5.90 -26.29
CA ASP A 93 -21.21 4.85 -27.19
C ASP A 93 -21.78 3.68 -26.37
N THR A 94 -23.02 3.84 -25.88
CA THR A 94 -23.75 2.85 -25.08
C THR A 94 -24.06 1.56 -25.85
N SER A 95 -23.85 1.55 -27.16
CA SER A 95 -24.09 0.39 -28.03
C SER A 95 -23.21 -0.82 -27.71
N LYS A 96 -22.07 -0.62 -27.03
CA LYS A 96 -21.12 -1.68 -26.67
C LYS A 96 -21.36 -2.29 -25.29
N LEU A 97 -22.26 -1.72 -24.49
CA LEU A 97 -22.54 -2.22 -23.15
C LEU A 97 -23.43 -3.48 -23.20
N PRO A 98 -23.24 -4.45 -22.28
CA PRO A 98 -24.07 -5.65 -22.20
C PRO A 98 -25.56 -5.34 -22.00
N LEU A 99 -26.43 -6.28 -22.38
CA LEU A 99 -27.89 -6.15 -22.22
C LEU A 99 -28.35 -5.92 -20.76
N SER A 100 -27.55 -6.36 -19.78
CA SER A 100 -27.81 -6.12 -18.35
C SER A 100 -27.77 -4.65 -17.96
N TYR A 101 -27.05 -3.81 -18.72
CA TYR A 101 -26.99 -2.36 -18.52
C TYR A 101 -28.22 -1.66 -19.11
N GLN A 102 -28.77 -2.22 -20.20
CA GLN A 102 -29.84 -1.59 -21.00
C GLN A 102 -31.25 -2.01 -20.57
N SER A 103 -31.38 -3.06 -19.76
CA SER A 103 -32.69 -3.60 -19.36
C SER A 103 -32.65 -4.22 -17.96
N ASN A 104 -33.82 -4.27 -17.32
CA ASN A 104 -34.03 -4.97 -16.07
C ASN A 104 -34.63 -6.36 -16.34
N THR A 105 -34.16 -7.34 -15.59
CA THR A 105 -34.78 -8.67 -15.50
C THR A 105 -36.05 -8.61 -14.66
N LEU A 106 -36.96 -9.58 -14.83
CA LEU A 106 -38.20 -9.65 -14.03
C LEU A 106 -37.93 -9.65 -12.51
N LYS A 107 -36.81 -10.22 -12.07
CA LYS A 107 -36.39 -10.18 -10.66
C LYS A 107 -35.93 -8.80 -10.22
N GLU A 108 -35.17 -8.08 -11.06
CA GLU A 108 -34.78 -6.69 -10.78
C GLU A 108 -36.00 -5.76 -10.78
N GLU A 109 -36.95 -5.94 -11.72
CA GLU A 109 -38.20 -5.17 -11.74
C GLU A 109 -39.03 -5.38 -10.46
N HIS A 110 -39.13 -6.63 -9.99
CA HIS A 110 -39.80 -6.93 -8.72
C HIS A 110 -39.06 -6.29 -7.53
N LEU A 111 -37.73 -6.35 -7.50
CA LEU A 111 -36.94 -5.69 -6.46
C LEU A 111 -37.16 -4.17 -6.45
N LEU A 112 -37.23 -3.53 -7.62
CA LEU A 112 -37.50 -2.09 -7.72
C LEU A 112 -38.89 -1.74 -7.17
N GLN A 113 -39.91 -2.58 -7.44
CA GLN A 113 -41.24 -2.40 -6.85
C GLN A 113 -41.23 -2.54 -5.33
N VAL A 114 -40.48 -3.51 -4.79
CA VAL A 114 -40.29 -3.68 -3.34
C VAL A 114 -39.59 -2.46 -2.75
N ALA A 115 -38.54 -1.95 -3.40
CA ALA A 115 -37.80 -0.77 -2.99
C ALA A 115 -38.68 0.51 -3.03
N ASP A 116 -39.53 0.66 -4.05
CA ASP A 116 -40.47 1.79 -4.15
C ASP A 116 -41.52 1.74 -3.04
N ASN A 117 -42.08 0.57 -2.76
CA ASN A 117 -43.03 0.39 -1.65
C ASN A 117 -42.37 0.71 -0.31
N PHE A 118 -41.16 0.21 -0.09
CA PHE A 118 -40.37 0.51 1.11
C PHE A 118 -40.08 2.02 1.25
N SER A 119 -39.68 2.68 0.16
CA SER A 119 -39.45 4.14 0.13
C SER A 119 -40.70 4.94 0.46
N CYS A 120 -41.86 4.54 -0.07
CA CYS A 120 -43.15 5.17 0.24
C CYS A 120 -43.53 4.99 1.72
N GLN A 121 -43.34 3.79 2.28
CA GLN A 121 -43.60 3.53 3.70
C GLN A 121 -42.66 4.35 4.59
N TYR A 122 -41.36 4.35 4.28
CA TYR A 122 -40.36 5.13 4.99
C TYR A 122 -40.67 6.63 4.96
N SER A 123 -41.01 7.18 3.79
CA SER A 123 -41.37 8.59 3.63
C SER A 123 -42.64 8.96 4.41
N HIS A 124 -43.55 8.00 4.63
CA HIS A 124 -44.74 8.19 5.44
C HIS A 124 -44.44 8.17 6.94
N LEU A 125 -43.54 7.28 7.38
CA LEU A 125 -43.13 7.14 8.78
C LEU A 125 -42.18 8.27 9.22
N CYS A 126 -41.31 8.72 8.32
CA CYS A 126 -40.27 9.72 8.58
C CYS A 126 -40.36 10.91 7.58
N PRO A 127 -41.41 11.77 7.67
CA PRO A 127 -41.65 12.82 6.69
C PRO A 127 -40.59 13.93 6.67
N ASP A 128 -39.87 14.14 7.79
CA ASP A 128 -38.84 15.16 7.93
C ASP A 128 -37.44 14.71 7.45
N ARG A 129 -37.29 13.43 7.04
CA ARG A 129 -36.01 12.87 6.57
C ARG A 129 -35.89 12.92 5.06
N VAL A 130 -34.65 12.91 4.57
CA VAL A 130 -34.33 12.92 3.13
C VAL A 130 -34.74 11.57 2.49
N PRO A 131 -35.24 11.58 1.24
CA PRO A 131 -35.54 10.34 0.52
C PRO A 131 -34.33 9.39 0.42
N LEU A 132 -34.60 8.08 0.50
CA LEU A 132 -33.57 7.05 0.46
C LEU A 132 -32.91 6.93 -0.92
N PHE A 133 -31.60 6.72 -0.94
CA PHE A 133 -30.84 6.45 -2.15
C PHE A 133 -30.88 4.94 -2.47
N LEU A 134 -31.87 4.53 -3.26
CA LEU A 134 -32.17 3.11 -3.52
C LEU A 134 -31.84 2.65 -4.94
N HIS A 135 -32.25 3.40 -5.96
CA HIS A 135 -32.09 2.99 -7.36
C HIS A 135 -31.68 4.15 -8.28
N PRO A 136 -30.41 4.63 -8.22
CA PRO A 136 -29.93 5.62 -9.17
C PRO A 136 -30.02 5.12 -10.62
N LEU A 137 -30.10 6.06 -11.56
CA LEU A 137 -30.01 5.77 -12.99
C LEU A 137 -28.56 5.42 -13.36
N ASN A 138 -28.38 4.36 -14.13
CA ASN A 138 -27.08 3.98 -14.69
C ASN A 138 -26.77 4.77 -15.99
N GLU A 139 -25.67 4.40 -16.67
CA GLU A 139 -25.18 5.04 -17.90
C GLU A 139 -26.15 4.93 -19.09
N CYS A 140 -27.10 3.99 -19.02
CA CYS A 140 -28.14 3.77 -20.00
C CYS A 140 -29.49 4.36 -19.58
N GLU A 141 -29.53 5.20 -18.54
CA GLU A 141 -30.75 5.79 -17.97
C GLU A 141 -31.72 4.73 -17.41
N VAL A 142 -31.21 3.56 -17.03
CA VAL A 142 -32.00 2.47 -16.42
C VAL A 142 -31.84 2.51 -14.91
N PRO A 143 -32.96 2.50 -14.13
CA PRO A 143 -32.88 2.45 -12.68
C PRO A 143 -32.34 1.09 -12.23
N LYS A 144 -31.28 1.12 -11.44
CA LYS A 144 -30.62 -0.07 -10.90
C LYS A 144 -30.49 0.03 -9.38
N PHE A 145 -30.86 -1.02 -8.67
CA PHE A 145 -30.80 -1.03 -7.21
C PHE A 145 -29.34 -1.01 -6.71
N VAL A 146 -29.02 -0.18 -5.71
CA VAL A 146 -27.62 0.05 -5.28
C VAL A 146 -26.89 -1.21 -4.82
N SER A 147 -27.55 -2.18 -4.20
CA SER A 147 -26.89 -3.44 -3.83
C SER A 147 -26.50 -4.30 -5.02
N THR A 148 -27.22 -4.16 -6.16
CA THR A 148 -26.93 -4.89 -7.39
C THR A 148 -25.79 -4.28 -8.20
N THR A 149 -25.29 -3.09 -7.83
CA THR A 149 -24.08 -2.50 -8.44
C THR A 149 -22.79 -3.10 -7.86
N ILE A 150 -22.87 -3.65 -6.65
CA ILE A 150 -21.73 -4.30 -5.98
C ILE A 150 -21.59 -5.73 -6.52
N ARG A 151 -20.47 -5.99 -7.19
CA ARG A 151 -20.11 -7.35 -7.64
C ARG A 151 -18.87 -7.82 -6.89
N PRO A 152 -19.02 -8.67 -5.86
CA PRO A 152 -17.89 -9.24 -5.13
C PRO A 152 -16.90 -9.89 -6.11
N THR A 153 -15.69 -9.34 -6.18
CA THR A 153 -14.66 -9.78 -7.14
C THR A 153 -13.33 -9.94 -6.44
N LEU A 154 -12.78 -11.16 -6.44
CA LEU A 154 -11.42 -11.43 -5.95
C LEU A 154 -10.42 -11.15 -7.07
N MET A 155 -9.53 -10.17 -6.85
CA MET A 155 -8.50 -9.82 -7.82
C MET A 155 -7.39 -10.88 -7.89
N PRO A 156 -6.68 -11.05 -9.02
CA PRO A 156 -5.56 -11.99 -9.11
C PRO A 156 -4.28 -11.50 -8.42
N TYR A 157 -4.29 -10.27 -7.86
CA TYR A 157 -3.14 -9.62 -7.25
C TYR A 157 -3.17 -9.78 -5.72
N PRO A 158 -2.25 -10.53 -5.10
CA PRO A 158 -2.22 -10.73 -3.65
C PRO A 158 -2.05 -9.43 -2.85
N GLU A 159 -1.38 -8.43 -3.45
CA GLU A 159 -1.26 -7.09 -2.88
C GLU A 159 -2.62 -6.44 -2.61
N LEU A 160 -3.66 -6.77 -3.37
CA LEU A 160 -5.00 -6.19 -3.21
C LEU A 160 -5.86 -6.96 -2.21
N TYR A 161 -5.31 -8.00 -1.57
CA TYR A 161 -6.08 -8.71 -0.58
C TYR A 161 -6.18 -7.86 0.68
N ASN A 162 -5.12 -7.20 1.16
CA ASN A 162 -5.22 -6.41 2.39
C ASN A 162 -6.02 -5.13 2.16
N TRP A 163 -6.76 -4.68 3.19
CA TRP A 163 -7.68 -3.55 3.03
C TRP A 163 -6.94 -2.24 2.78
N ASP A 164 -5.77 -2.06 3.40
CA ASP A 164 -4.96 -0.85 3.35
C ASP A 164 -4.36 -0.65 1.94
N THR A 165 -3.77 -1.71 1.40
CA THR A 165 -3.20 -1.70 0.05
C THR A 165 -4.29 -1.66 -1.02
N CYS A 166 -5.44 -2.31 -0.80
CA CYS A 166 -6.60 -2.24 -1.69
C CYS A 166 -7.18 -0.82 -1.74
N ALA A 167 -7.37 -0.17 -0.59
CA ALA A 167 -7.85 1.20 -0.51
C ALA A 167 -6.85 2.17 -1.17
N GLN A 168 -5.55 2.02 -0.91
CA GLN A 168 -4.50 2.83 -1.56
C GLN A 168 -4.52 2.66 -3.07
N PHE A 169 -4.72 1.44 -3.57
CA PHE A 169 -4.84 1.19 -4.99
C PHE A 169 -6.07 1.90 -5.59
N VAL A 170 -7.25 1.78 -4.99
CA VAL A 170 -8.47 2.45 -5.50
C VAL A 170 -8.31 3.97 -5.50
N SER A 171 -7.79 4.53 -4.41
CA SER A 171 -7.49 5.96 -4.30
C SER A 171 -6.55 6.42 -5.42
N ASP A 172 -5.45 5.70 -5.63
CA ASP A 172 -4.45 6.08 -6.63
C ASP A 172 -4.91 5.82 -8.07
N PHE A 173 -5.73 4.78 -8.31
CA PHE A 173 -6.19 4.33 -9.63
C PHE A 173 -7.27 5.23 -10.24
N LEU A 174 -8.16 5.77 -9.43
CA LEU A 174 -9.24 6.64 -9.86
C LEU A 174 -8.89 8.12 -9.63
N SER A 175 -9.36 9.00 -10.52
CA SER A 175 -9.35 10.45 -10.30
C SER A 175 -10.71 10.92 -9.80
N MET A 176 -10.72 11.68 -8.70
CA MET A 176 -11.96 12.26 -8.19
C MET A 176 -12.50 13.30 -9.18
N VAL A 177 -13.78 13.15 -9.53
CA VAL A 177 -14.56 14.20 -10.20
C VAL A 177 -15.71 14.54 -9.24
N PRO A 178 -15.84 15.81 -8.82
CA PRO A 178 -16.97 16.22 -7.98
C PRO A 178 -18.29 15.87 -8.65
N LEU A 179 -19.35 15.67 -7.87
CA LEU A 179 -20.70 15.43 -8.38
C LEU A 179 -21.30 16.75 -8.93
N PRO A 180 -21.65 16.83 -10.22
CA PRO A 180 -22.77 17.65 -10.66
C PRO A 180 -23.88 16.88 -11.37
N ASP A 181 -23.71 15.55 -11.50
CA ASP A 181 -24.42 14.50 -12.28
C ASP A 181 -23.33 13.73 -13.07
N PRO A 182 -22.83 12.58 -12.56
CA PRO A 182 -21.67 11.86 -13.10
C PRO A 182 -22.11 10.75 -14.06
N LEU A 183 -21.25 10.34 -15.00
CA LEU A 183 -21.02 8.95 -15.46
C LEU A 183 -20.14 8.94 -16.73
N LYS A 184 -18.91 8.39 -16.63
CA LYS A 184 -18.00 8.05 -17.74
C LYS A 184 -17.13 6.85 -17.33
N PRO A 185 -16.99 5.79 -18.14
CA PRO A 185 -16.03 4.71 -17.86
C PRO A 185 -14.62 5.10 -18.35
N TYR A 186 -13.91 5.93 -17.59
CA TYR A 186 -12.45 6.15 -17.72
C TYR A 186 -11.87 6.73 -16.43
N GLN A 187 -11.17 5.95 -15.59
CA GLN A 187 -10.34 6.36 -14.43
C GLN A 187 -10.76 7.67 -13.70
N LYS A 188 -12.06 7.91 -13.59
CA LYS A 188 -12.69 9.11 -13.06
C LYS A 188 -13.96 8.64 -12.38
N GLY A 189 -14.16 9.03 -11.14
CA GLY A 189 -15.31 8.59 -10.35
C GLY A 189 -15.72 9.60 -9.30
N ASN A 190 -16.97 9.49 -8.87
CA ASN A 190 -17.53 10.19 -7.72
C ASN A 190 -17.32 9.35 -6.42
N CYS A 191 -17.73 9.87 -5.26
CA CYS A 191 -17.54 9.16 -3.98
C CYS A 191 -18.27 7.79 -3.89
N PHE A 192 -19.42 7.62 -4.56
CA PHE A 192 -20.13 6.35 -4.65
C PHE A 192 -19.42 5.36 -5.57
N ASP A 193 -18.83 5.81 -6.68
CA ASP A 193 -18.06 4.93 -7.58
C ASP A 193 -16.84 4.35 -6.87
N PHE A 194 -16.11 5.22 -6.15
CA PHE A 194 -14.96 4.86 -5.33
C PHE A 194 -15.34 3.85 -4.23
N SER A 195 -16.42 4.13 -3.48
CA SER A 195 -16.92 3.25 -2.42
C SER A 195 -17.41 1.91 -2.97
N THR A 196 -18.15 1.91 -4.08
CA THR A 196 -18.69 0.69 -4.71
C THR A 196 -17.57 -0.20 -5.24
N LEU A 197 -16.55 0.37 -5.88
CA LEU A 197 -15.39 -0.37 -6.36
C LEU A 197 -14.61 -0.98 -5.19
N LEU A 198 -14.29 -0.17 -4.18
CA LEU A 198 -13.55 -0.63 -3.00
C LEU A 198 -14.32 -1.72 -2.24
N CYS A 199 -15.61 -1.51 -1.99
CA CYS A 199 -16.48 -2.47 -1.33
C CYS A 199 -16.56 -3.80 -2.09
N SER A 200 -16.71 -3.75 -3.43
CA SER A 200 -16.72 -4.95 -4.29
C SER A 200 -15.43 -5.77 -4.18
N MET A 201 -14.27 -5.11 -4.15
CA MET A 201 -12.97 -5.76 -4.00
C MET A 201 -12.77 -6.34 -2.59
N LEU A 202 -13.14 -5.58 -1.54
CA LEU A 202 -12.99 -6.01 -0.15
C LEU A 202 -13.89 -7.21 0.18
N ILE A 203 -15.15 -7.19 -0.27
CA ILE A 203 -16.06 -8.33 -0.11
C ILE A 203 -15.53 -9.54 -0.88
N GLY A 204 -15.03 -9.34 -2.11
CA GLY A 204 -14.40 -10.41 -2.88
C GLY A 204 -13.20 -11.04 -2.18
N ALA A 205 -12.44 -10.23 -1.42
CA ALA A 205 -11.33 -10.68 -0.58
C ALA A 205 -11.75 -11.20 0.81
N GLY A 206 -13.06 -11.27 1.11
CA GLY A 206 -13.62 -11.86 2.32
C GLY A 206 -13.84 -10.93 3.52
N TYR A 207 -13.71 -9.61 3.35
CA TYR A 207 -14.07 -8.64 4.40
C TYR A 207 -15.60 -8.46 4.51
N ASP A 208 -16.06 -8.10 5.70
CA ASP A 208 -17.44 -7.68 5.94
C ASP A 208 -17.58 -6.17 5.67
N ALA A 209 -17.63 -5.80 4.39
CA ALA A 209 -17.62 -4.40 3.96
C ALA A 209 -19.00 -3.93 3.45
N TYR A 210 -19.30 -2.65 3.69
CA TYR A 210 -20.54 -1.98 3.35
C TYR A 210 -20.25 -0.61 2.74
N CYS A 211 -20.98 -0.25 1.68
CA CYS A 211 -21.01 1.14 1.21
C CYS A 211 -21.91 1.94 2.16
N VAL A 212 -21.42 3.12 2.57
CA VAL A 212 -22.12 4.05 3.44
C VAL A 212 -22.60 5.23 2.60
N ASN A 213 -23.84 5.66 2.82
CA ASN A 213 -24.36 6.95 2.36
C ASN A 213 -24.66 7.80 3.58
N GLY A 214 -24.06 8.98 3.64
CA GLY A 214 -24.19 9.86 4.79
C GLY A 214 -23.63 11.25 4.52
N TYR A 215 -23.34 11.97 5.60
CA TYR A 215 -22.88 13.35 5.53
C TYR A 215 -21.43 13.48 5.97
N GLY A 216 -20.64 14.20 5.19
CA GLY A 216 -19.22 14.43 5.45
C GLY A 216 -18.86 15.91 5.59
N LEU A 217 -17.74 16.18 6.23
CA LEU A 217 -17.11 17.50 6.24
C LEU A 217 -16.67 17.92 4.82
N GLN A 218 -16.66 19.23 4.56
CA GLN A 218 -16.30 19.80 3.25
C GLN A 218 -14.95 19.28 2.72
N ASP A 219 -13.96 19.23 3.60
CA ASP A 219 -12.59 18.83 3.26
C ASP A 219 -12.54 17.36 2.78
N LEU A 220 -13.29 16.47 3.45
CA LEU A 220 -13.46 15.07 3.05
C LEU A 220 -14.17 14.94 1.69
N CYS A 221 -15.29 15.64 1.51
CA CYS A 221 -16.09 15.54 0.28
C CYS A 221 -15.37 16.05 -0.97
N HIS A 222 -14.50 17.04 -0.83
CA HIS A 222 -13.73 17.63 -1.93
C HIS A 222 -12.32 17.04 -2.09
N MET A 223 -11.93 16.07 -1.24
CA MET A 223 -10.55 15.55 -1.19
C MET A 223 -9.53 16.69 -0.96
N ASP A 224 -9.88 17.68 -0.13
CA ASP A 224 -9.00 18.79 0.23
C ASP A 224 -8.15 18.42 1.45
N LEU A 225 -6.93 17.95 1.17
CA LEU A 225 -5.98 17.53 2.20
C LEU A 225 -5.08 18.68 2.66
N THR A 226 -5.29 19.92 2.18
CA THR A 226 -4.41 21.07 2.50
C THR A 226 -4.38 21.43 3.98
N ARG A 227 -5.36 20.95 4.76
CA ARG A 227 -5.43 21.11 6.23
C ARG A 227 -4.95 19.88 7.00
N GLU A 228 -4.80 18.74 6.33
CA GLU A 228 -4.34 17.51 6.95
C GLU A 228 -2.81 17.41 6.95
N VAL A 229 -2.25 16.88 8.05
CA VAL A 229 -0.82 16.61 8.13
C VAL A 229 -0.51 15.36 7.32
N CYS A 230 0.47 15.45 6.43
CA CYS A 230 0.88 14.30 5.61
C CYS A 230 1.30 13.10 6.49
N PRO A 231 0.71 11.90 6.31
CA PRO A 231 1.04 10.73 7.11
C PRO A 231 2.54 10.36 7.13
N LEU A 232 3.24 10.62 6.01
CA LEU A 232 4.67 10.34 5.85
C LEU A 232 5.59 11.26 6.68
N THR A 233 5.06 12.35 7.26
CA THR A 233 5.81 13.21 8.19
C THR A 233 5.61 12.84 9.65
N LEU A 234 4.56 12.07 9.96
CA LEU A 234 4.30 11.58 11.30
C LEU A 234 5.36 10.54 11.66
N LYS A 235 6.19 10.86 12.66
CA LYS A 235 7.06 9.84 13.27
C LYS A 235 6.15 8.85 14.00
N PRO A 236 6.34 7.53 13.84
CA PRO A 236 5.70 6.56 14.71
C PRO A 236 5.93 6.98 16.16
N LYS A 237 4.88 6.99 16.99
CA LYS A 237 5.04 7.17 18.43
C LYS A 237 5.87 5.97 18.93
N GLU A 238 7.19 6.13 18.97
CA GLU A 238 8.05 5.18 19.65
C GLU A 238 7.55 5.14 21.09
N THR A 239 6.97 4.00 21.48
CA THR A 239 6.73 3.69 22.88
C THR A 239 8.09 3.79 23.54
N VAL A 240 8.35 4.90 24.23
CA VAL A 240 9.54 5.08 25.04
C VAL A 240 9.49 3.95 26.05
N LYS A 241 10.25 2.88 25.80
CA LYS A 241 10.62 1.96 26.86
C LYS A 241 11.45 2.82 27.79
N GLU A 242 10.87 3.19 28.93
CA GLU A 242 11.66 3.70 30.02
C GLU A 242 12.80 2.71 30.23
N GLU A 243 14.03 3.10 29.88
CA GLU A 243 15.19 2.33 30.31
C GLU A 243 15.13 2.31 31.84
N GLU A 244 14.77 1.16 32.40
CA GLU A 244 14.90 0.90 33.83
C GLU A 244 16.34 1.22 34.21
N LYS A 245 16.54 2.37 34.86
CA LYS A 245 17.84 2.74 35.40
C LYS A 245 18.26 1.63 36.35
N ALA A 246 19.27 0.86 35.95
CA ALA A 246 19.81 -0.22 36.75
C ALA A 246 20.07 0.28 38.19
N PRO A 247 19.62 -0.45 39.23
CA PRO A 247 19.76 0.00 40.61
C PRO A 247 21.25 0.27 40.91
N PRO A 248 21.57 1.38 41.59
CA PRO A 248 22.95 1.78 41.84
C PRO A 248 23.68 0.67 42.62
N LYS A 249 24.80 0.18 42.07
CA LYS A 249 25.65 -0.81 42.74
C LYS A 249 26.10 -0.25 44.10
N LYS A 250 25.96 -1.05 45.17
CA LYS A 250 26.18 -0.70 46.60
C LYS A 250 27.57 -0.12 46.93
N TYR A 251 28.52 -0.18 45.99
CA TYR A 251 29.90 0.30 46.11
C TYR A 251 30.33 1.18 44.91
N ALA A 252 29.45 2.04 44.39
CA ALA A 252 29.85 3.02 43.38
C ALA A 252 30.68 4.15 44.02
N ILE A 253 31.88 4.40 43.47
CA ILE A 253 32.74 5.52 43.87
C ILE A 253 31.97 6.82 43.63
N LYS A 254 31.78 7.64 44.67
CA LYS A 254 31.11 8.93 44.53
C LYS A 254 31.88 9.79 43.52
N PRO A 255 31.21 10.37 42.51
CA PRO A 255 31.87 11.26 41.58
C PRO A 255 32.55 12.42 42.33
N PRO A 256 33.61 13.01 41.76
CA PRO A 256 34.25 14.19 42.32
C PRO A 256 33.20 15.23 42.70
N ARG A 257 33.37 15.83 43.88
CA ARG A 257 32.40 16.77 44.44
C ARG A 257 32.30 17.96 43.49
N ASP A 258 31.17 18.05 42.79
CA ASP A 258 30.88 19.18 41.91
C ASP A 258 30.90 20.46 42.77
N LEU A 259 31.85 21.35 42.47
CA LEU A 259 32.07 22.60 43.19
C LEU A 259 31.20 23.74 42.64
N THR A 260 30.39 23.46 41.61
CA THR A 260 29.41 24.41 41.12
C THR A 260 28.21 24.47 42.05
N SER A 261 27.67 25.67 42.26
CA SER A 261 26.55 25.89 43.16
C SER A 261 25.30 25.19 42.63
N ARG A 262 24.77 24.20 43.37
CA ARG A 262 23.52 23.53 43.02
C ARG A 262 22.35 24.50 42.84
N PHE A 263 22.35 25.58 43.62
CA PHE A 263 21.34 26.64 43.52
C PHE A 263 21.43 27.41 42.20
N GLU A 264 22.64 27.66 41.69
CA GLU A 264 22.82 28.34 40.39
C GLU A 264 22.42 27.42 39.23
N GLN A 265 22.78 26.13 39.29
CA GLN A 265 22.32 25.14 38.31
C GLN A 265 20.78 25.03 38.30
N GLU A 266 20.15 25.04 39.47
CA GLU A 266 18.70 24.94 39.61
C GLU A 266 18.00 26.24 39.15
N GLN A 267 18.59 27.41 39.40
CA GLN A 267 18.11 28.69 38.86
C GLN A 267 18.27 28.79 37.33
N GLU A 268 19.37 28.29 36.79
CA GLU A 268 19.63 28.29 35.35
C GLU A 268 18.72 27.28 34.64
N ALA A 269 18.52 26.09 35.23
CA ALA A 269 17.56 25.12 34.75
C ALA A 269 16.13 25.68 34.76
N LYS A 270 15.73 26.33 35.87
CA LYS A 270 14.41 26.96 35.98
C LYS A 270 14.23 28.14 35.01
N ARG A 271 15.30 28.89 34.71
CA ARG A 271 15.30 29.93 33.66
C ARG A 271 15.18 29.33 32.27
N GLN A 272 15.91 28.25 31.97
CA GLN A 272 15.83 27.55 30.70
C GLN A 272 14.47 26.88 30.51
N GLU A 273 13.88 26.32 31.56
CA GLU A 273 12.52 25.78 31.55
C GLU A 273 11.48 26.89 31.36
N ALA A 274 11.64 28.03 32.02
CA ALA A 274 10.75 29.18 31.82
C ALA A 274 10.82 29.72 30.38
N ILE A 275 12.02 29.84 29.81
CA ILE A 275 12.21 30.27 28.41
C ILE A 275 11.59 29.25 27.45
N LYS A 276 11.83 27.95 27.67
CA LYS A 276 11.21 26.89 26.86
C LYS A 276 9.69 26.90 26.97
N ALA A 277 9.15 27.06 28.17
CA ALA A 277 7.71 27.13 28.41
C ALA A 277 7.08 28.38 27.79
N GLU A 278 7.79 29.52 27.81
CA GLU A 278 7.35 30.75 27.15
C GLU A 278 7.38 30.61 25.62
N GLU A 279 8.43 30.02 25.06
CA GLU A 279 8.49 29.70 23.63
C GLU A 279 7.42 28.69 23.21
N GLU A 280 7.14 27.67 24.03
CA GLU A 280 6.09 26.69 23.79
C GLU A 280 4.70 27.32 23.89
N ASN A 281 4.46 28.18 24.88
CA ASN A 281 3.20 28.93 24.99
C ASN A 281 3.02 29.90 23.81
N ARG A 282 4.08 30.57 23.36
CA ARG A 282 4.03 31.42 22.16
C ARG A 282 3.70 30.60 20.91
N ARG A 283 4.32 29.43 20.74
CA ARG A 283 3.99 28.49 19.64
C ARG A 283 2.55 28.01 19.73
N LYS A 284 2.08 27.59 20.90
CA LYS A 284 0.68 27.18 21.11
C LYS A 284 -0.31 28.30 20.84
N GLN A 285 0.01 29.53 21.22
CA GLN A 285 -0.82 30.71 20.93
C GLN A 285 -0.83 31.05 19.44
N GLU A 286 0.32 30.97 18.76
CA GLU A 286 0.40 31.16 17.30
C GLU A 286 -0.33 30.04 16.55
N GLU A 287 -0.19 28.78 16.96
CA GLU A 287 -0.91 27.63 16.42
C GLU A 287 -2.41 27.75 16.67
N ALA A 288 -2.84 28.16 17.87
CA ALA A 288 -4.26 28.39 18.18
C ALA A 288 -4.85 29.53 17.34
N ARG A 289 -4.11 30.64 17.17
CA ARG A 289 -4.55 31.75 16.32
C ARG A 289 -4.63 31.35 14.85
N LEU A 290 -3.71 30.51 14.37
CA LEU A 290 -3.75 29.96 13.01
C LEU A 290 -4.91 28.98 12.84
N LEU A 291 -5.16 28.12 13.83
CA LEU A 291 -6.29 27.19 13.83
C LEU A 291 -7.64 27.93 13.86
N GLU A 292 -7.73 29.02 14.62
CA GLU A 292 -8.91 29.89 14.66
C GLU A 292 -9.14 30.60 13.33
N GLN A 293 -8.07 31.05 12.65
CA GLN A 293 -8.15 31.58 11.28
C GLN A 293 -8.53 30.53 10.23
N GLU A 294 -8.09 29.28 10.39
CA GLU A 294 -8.47 28.15 9.53
C GLU A 294 -9.95 27.77 9.73
N ASN A 295 -10.43 27.74 10.98
CA ASN A 295 -11.80 27.39 11.36
C ASN A 295 -12.82 28.52 11.10
N ALA A 296 -12.39 29.77 10.96
CA ALA A 296 -13.27 30.92 10.76
C ALA A 296 -14.04 30.91 9.43
N LYS A 297 -13.69 30.03 8.47
CA LYS A 297 -14.48 29.83 7.25
C LYS A 297 -15.65 28.89 7.57
N THR A 298 -16.75 29.45 8.05
CA THR A 298 -18.01 28.71 8.25
C THR A 298 -18.49 28.11 6.94
N ASP A 299 -18.63 26.80 6.90
CA ASP A 299 -19.15 26.06 5.75
C ASP A 299 -20.69 26.21 5.65
N PRO A 300 -21.23 26.86 4.59
CA PRO A 300 -22.67 27.07 4.45
C PRO A 300 -23.51 25.80 4.31
N LEU A 301 -22.89 24.67 3.94
CA LEU A 301 -23.54 23.38 3.68
C LEU A 301 -23.08 22.30 4.68
N HIS A 302 -22.59 22.71 5.86
CA HIS A 302 -22.19 21.80 6.93
C HIS A 302 -23.35 20.86 7.31
N GLY A 303 -23.10 19.56 7.35
CA GLY A 303 -24.13 18.55 7.63
C GLY A 303 -25.10 18.25 6.47
N LEU A 304 -24.99 18.95 5.33
CA LEU A 304 -25.86 18.76 4.16
C LEU A 304 -25.15 18.11 2.97
N ARG A 305 -23.82 17.94 3.02
CA ARG A 305 -23.05 17.33 1.94
C ARG A 305 -23.14 15.82 1.98
N VAL A 306 -23.80 15.28 0.98
CA VAL A 306 -23.83 13.84 0.74
C VAL A 306 -22.44 13.34 0.34
N HIS A 307 -21.99 12.31 1.03
CA HIS A 307 -20.74 11.61 0.76
C HIS A 307 -20.92 10.11 0.94
N SER A 308 -20.04 9.34 0.31
CA SER A 308 -20.03 7.89 0.42
C SER A 308 -18.64 7.40 0.75
N TRP A 309 -18.56 6.51 1.73
CA TRP A 309 -17.34 5.85 2.20
C TRP A 309 -17.61 4.36 2.47
N VAL A 310 -16.60 3.61 2.91
CA VAL A 310 -16.75 2.17 3.20
C VAL A 310 -16.65 1.92 4.70
N LEU A 311 -17.60 1.13 5.24
CA LEU A 311 -17.56 0.59 6.59
C LEU A 311 -17.09 -0.86 6.54
N VAL A 312 -16.10 -1.21 7.36
CA VAL A 312 -15.69 -2.60 7.57
C VAL A 312 -16.05 -3.01 9.00
N LEU A 313 -16.84 -4.07 9.14
CA LEU A 313 -17.22 -4.61 10.44
C LEU A 313 -16.14 -5.56 10.99
N SER A 314 -16.01 -5.57 12.32
CA SER A 314 -15.15 -6.50 13.04
C SER A 314 -15.57 -7.97 12.89
N GLY A 315 -14.62 -8.89 13.09
CA GLY A 315 -14.87 -10.33 13.14
C GLY A 315 -14.37 -11.10 11.92
N LYS A 316 -14.82 -10.77 10.70
CA LYS A 316 -14.30 -11.44 9.50
C LYS A 316 -12.86 -11.00 9.24
N ARG A 317 -12.02 -11.95 8.82
CA ARG A 317 -10.62 -11.71 8.43
C ARG A 317 -9.76 -11.05 9.53
N GLU A 318 -10.01 -11.43 10.79
CA GLU A 318 -9.25 -10.98 11.97
C GLU A 318 -9.29 -9.46 12.20
N VAL A 319 -10.30 -8.76 11.67
CA VAL A 319 -10.51 -7.33 11.94
C VAL A 319 -10.93 -7.14 13.41
N PRO A 320 -10.14 -6.44 14.24
CA PRO A 320 -10.39 -6.36 15.69
C PRO A 320 -11.53 -5.41 16.06
N GLU A 321 -11.63 -4.28 15.37
CA GLU A 321 -12.63 -3.24 15.62
C GLU A 321 -13.20 -2.75 14.29
N SER A 322 -14.47 -2.35 14.28
CA SER A 322 -15.09 -1.78 13.08
C SER A 322 -14.52 -0.39 12.79
N PHE A 323 -14.29 -0.07 11.52
CA PHE A 323 -13.67 1.19 11.12
C PHE A 323 -14.21 1.68 9.77
N PHE A 324 -14.06 2.98 9.52
CA PHE A 324 -14.38 3.60 8.24
C PHE A 324 -13.14 3.70 7.36
N ILE A 325 -13.33 3.59 6.05
CA ILE A 325 -12.32 3.85 5.03
C ILE A 325 -12.83 4.97 4.14
N ASP A 326 -12.10 6.07 4.10
CA ASP A 326 -12.29 7.06 3.04
C ASP A 326 -11.64 6.54 1.75
N PRO A 327 -12.42 6.26 0.70
CA PRO A 327 -11.87 5.71 -0.52
C PRO A 327 -11.09 6.75 -1.34
N PHE A 328 -11.25 8.05 -1.10
CA PHE A 328 -10.46 9.09 -1.79
C PHE A 328 -9.03 9.16 -1.28
N THR A 329 -8.82 9.05 0.03
CA THR A 329 -7.48 9.15 0.65
C THR A 329 -6.86 7.81 0.98
N ALA A 330 -7.67 6.74 1.04
CA ALA A 330 -7.31 5.43 1.59
C ALA A 330 -6.98 5.44 3.09
N HIS A 331 -7.41 6.47 3.83
CA HIS A 331 -7.25 6.52 5.27
C HIS A 331 -8.34 5.72 5.98
N SER A 332 -7.92 4.98 7.01
CA SER A 332 -8.83 4.40 7.98
C SER A 332 -9.11 5.39 9.10
N TYR A 333 -10.38 5.53 9.45
CA TYR A 333 -10.85 6.34 10.55
C TYR A 333 -11.59 5.48 11.57
N SER A 334 -11.56 5.89 12.83
CA SER A 334 -12.46 5.32 13.83
C SER A 334 -13.92 5.61 13.43
N THR A 335 -14.85 4.75 13.82
CA THR A 335 -16.29 5.01 13.64
C THR A 335 -16.77 6.26 14.39
N GLN A 336 -15.95 6.77 15.30
CA GLN A 336 -16.19 7.89 16.21
C GLN A 336 -15.60 9.22 15.71
N ASP A 337 -15.03 9.23 14.51
CA ASP A 337 -14.26 10.35 13.99
C ASP A 337 -15.15 11.54 13.59
N ASP A 338 -14.65 12.76 13.82
CA ASP A 338 -15.38 14.02 13.58
C ASP A 338 -15.62 14.30 12.08
N HIS A 339 -14.87 13.68 11.18
CA HIS A 339 -15.02 13.85 9.72
C HIS A 339 -16.38 13.36 9.18
N PHE A 340 -17.05 12.45 9.89
CA PHE A 340 -18.30 11.81 9.48
C PHE A 340 -19.47 12.33 10.32
N LEU A 341 -20.31 13.16 9.71
CA LEU A 341 -21.37 13.93 10.38
C LEU A 341 -22.67 13.16 10.56
N GLY A 342 -22.87 12.04 9.86
CA GLY A 342 -24.06 11.19 10.03
C GLY A 342 -24.21 10.14 8.94
N ILE A 343 -25.00 9.10 9.21
CA ILE A 343 -25.26 8.00 8.26
C ILE A 343 -26.75 7.88 8.02
N GLU A 344 -27.15 7.85 6.75
CA GLU A 344 -28.53 7.62 6.33
C GLU A 344 -28.78 6.14 6.03
N SER A 345 -27.88 5.52 5.26
CA SER A 345 -28.06 4.13 4.82
C SER A 345 -26.74 3.40 4.60
N LEU A 346 -26.78 2.07 4.72
CA LEU A 346 -25.68 1.14 4.46
C LEU A 346 -26.15 0.07 3.48
N TRP A 347 -25.28 -0.39 2.57
CA TRP A 347 -25.62 -1.54 1.73
C TRP A 347 -24.39 -2.36 1.35
N ASN A 348 -24.65 -3.63 1.07
CA ASN A 348 -23.67 -4.54 0.47
C ASN A 348 -24.35 -5.34 -0.65
N HIS A 349 -23.65 -6.32 -1.22
CA HIS A 349 -24.17 -7.20 -2.26
C HIS A 349 -25.38 -8.08 -1.84
N LYS A 350 -25.73 -8.12 -0.55
CA LYS A 350 -26.80 -8.97 -0.01
C LYS A 350 -28.07 -8.20 0.38
N ASN A 351 -27.93 -7.00 0.96
CA ASN A 351 -29.07 -6.25 1.47
C ASN A 351 -28.80 -4.74 1.52
N TYR A 352 -29.82 -3.99 1.92
CA TYR A 352 -29.83 -2.56 2.17
C TYR A 352 -30.40 -2.29 3.56
N TRP A 353 -29.72 -1.47 4.35
CA TRP A 353 -30.09 -1.08 5.71
C TRP A 353 -30.24 0.43 5.81
N VAL A 354 -31.33 0.86 6.46
CA VAL A 354 -31.59 2.26 6.80
C VAL A 354 -31.26 2.48 8.26
N ASN A 355 -30.54 3.56 8.56
CA ASN A 355 -30.27 3.94 9.92
C ASN A 355 -31.52 4.55 10.56
N MET A 356 -32.00 3.97 11.66
CA MET A 356 -33.14 4.48 12.44
C MET A 356 -32.71 5.17 13.74
N GLN A 357 -31.40 5.29 13.98
CA GLN A 357 -30.82 5.93 15.16
C GLN A 357 -30.66 7.45 14.96
N ASP A 358 -30.63 8.19 16.07
CA ASP A 358 -30.37 9.64 16.07
C ASP A 358 -28.90 9.96 15.78
N CYS A 359 -28.64 10.79 14.77
CA CYS A 359 -27.29 11.23 14.36
C CYS A 359 -26.91 12.64 14.91
N TRP A 360 -27.55 13.12 15.98
CA TRP A 360 -27.32 14.49 16.49
C TRP A 360 -25.87 14.75 16.93
N ASN A 361 -25.22 13.72 17.49
CA ASN A 361 -23.80 13.75 17.89
C ASN A 361 -22.88 13.13 16.81
N CYS A 362 -23.20 13.36 15.54
CA CYS A 362 -22.52 12.77 14.39
C CYS A 362 -22.58 11.23 14.43
N CYS A 363 -21.47 10.55 14.08
CA CYS A 363 -21.39 9.08 14.13
C CYS A 363 -20.97 8.51 15.49
N LYS A 364 -20.79 9.35 16.53
CA LYS A 364 -20.16 8.91 17.79
C LYS A 364 -20.99 7.94 18.63
N GLU A 365 -22.30 8.07 18.59
CA GLU A 365 -23.18 7.22 19.42
C GLU A 365 -23.80 6.06 18.62
N LEU A 366 -23.40 5.89 17.35
CA LEU A 366 -23.97 4.86 16.49
C LEU A 366 -23.47 3.46 16.85
N VAL A 367 -24.42 2.53 16.99
CA VAL A 367 -24.11 1.10 17.17
C VAL A 367 -24.32 0.34 15.85
N PHE A 368 -23.29 -0.37 15.41
CA PHE A 368 -23.27 -1.10 14.13
C PHE A 368 -23.73 -2.55 14.27
N ASP A 369 -24.81 -2.80 15.01
CA ASP A 369 -25.46 -4.11 15.03
C ASP A 369 -26.60 -4.16 14.03
N LEU A 370 -26.27 -4.54 12.79
CA LEU A 370 -27.22 -4.61 11.67
C LEU A 370 -28.33 -5.69 11.84
N GLY A 371 -28.29 -6.47 12.92
CA GLY A 371 -29.35 -7.42 13.26
C GLY A 371 -30.44 -6.85 14.16
N ASP A 372 -30.24 -5.65 14.73
CA ASP A 372 -31.22 -5.00 15.60
C ASP A 372 -32.23 -4.18 14.76
N PRO A 373 -33.49 -4.65 14.63
CA PRO A 373 -34.50 -3.99 13.79
C PRO A 373 -34.95 -2.62 14.32
N VAL A 374 -34.64 -2.30 15.59
CA VAL A 374 -34.93 -0.98 16.16
C VAL A 374 -33.92 0.06 15.68
N ARG A 375 -32.68 -0.37 15.42
CA ARG A 375 -31.56 0.51 15.04
C ARG A 375 -31.33 0.55 13.55
N TRP A 376 -31.51 -0.59 12.88
CA TRP A 376 -31.27 -0.75 11.46
C TRP A 376 -32.45 -1.48 10.81
N GLU A 377 -33.21 -0.75 10.00
CA GLU A 377 -34.30 -1.34 9.22
C GLU A 377 -33.74 -1.90 7.90
N TYR A 378 -33.97 -3.18 7.62
CA TYR A 378 -33.46 -3.86 6.42
C TYR A 378 -34.56 -4.07 5.37
N LEU A 379 -34.18 -3.99 4.09
CA LEU A 379 -35.14 -4.15 2.98
C LEU A 379 -35.57 -5.61 2.79
N LEU A 380 -34.62 -6.56 2.84
CA LEU A 380 -34.88 -7.98 2.59
C LEU A 380 -34.80 -8.80 3.89
N VAL A 381 -35.85 -9.56 4.19
CA VAL A 381 -36.00 -10.31 5.46
C VAL A 381 -35.20 -11.63 5.50
N GLY A 382 -34.13 -11.77 4.71
CA GLY A 382 -33.55 -13.07 4.35
C GLY A 382 -32.04 -13.27 4.55
N THR A 383 -31.35 -12.64 5.50
CA THR A 383 -29.87 -12.82 5.57
C THR A 383 -29.26 -13.14 6.95
N ASP A 384 -28.88 -14.41 7.11
CA ASP A 384 -27.72 -14.99 7.83
C ASP A 384 -27.38 -14.60 9.29
N LYS A 385 -28.16 -13.77 9.99
CA LYS A 385 -28.01 -13.61 11.45
C LYS A 385 -29.21 -14.21 12.17
N PRO A 386 -29.02 -15.22 13.06
CA PRO A 386 -30.12 -15.77 13.82
C PRO A 386 -30.72 -14.67 14.70
N PHE A 387 -32.03 -14.50 14.56
CA PHE A 387 -32.84 -13.71 15.47
C PHE A 387 -32.49 -14.14 16.89
N LEU A 388 -32.01 -13.22 17.73
CA LEU A 388 -32.00 -13.46 19.17
C LEU A 388 -33.47 -13.57 19.57
N SER A 389 -33.93 -14.81 19.76
CA SER A 389 -35.25 -15.12 20.28
C SER A 389 -35.46 -14.29 21.54
N LEU A 390 -36.40 -13.34 21.46
CA LEU A 390 -36.97 -12.70 22.63
C LEU A 390 -37.41 -13.82 23.59
N THR A 391 -36.80 -13.76 24.77
CA THR A 391 -37.11 -14.50 26.00
C THR A 391 -38.42 -15.27 25.96
N GLU A 392 -38.27 -16.58 26.13
CA GLU A 392 -39.29 -17.47 26.68
C GLU A 392 -39.92 -16.79 27.91
N GLU A 393 -41.14 -16.30 27.77
CA GLU A 393 -42.01 -16.09 28.93
C GLU A 393 -42.51 -17.47 29.36
N GLU A 394 -42.05 -17.88 30.54
CA GLU A 394 -42.61 -18.98 31.30
C GLU A 394 -44.11 -18.74 31.49
N ASP A 395 -44.96 -19.56 30.87
CA ASP A 395 -46.35 -19.70 31.30
C ASP A 395 -46.68 -21.20 31.48
N GLU A 396 -46.75 -21.60 32.74
CA GLU A 396 -47.25 -22.90 33.18
C GLU A 396 -48.78 -22.92 33.08
N GLY A 397 -49.38 -23.86 32.32
CA GLY A 397 -50.83 -24.03 32.37
C GLY A 397 -51.48 -25.04 31.41
N MET A 398 -51.37 -26.33 31.74
CA MET A 398 -52.30 -27.46 31.49
C MET A 398 -53.33 -27.49 30.32
N ASN A 399 -53.27 -28.65 29.62
CA ASN A 399 -54.33 -29.56 29.14
C ASN A 399 -54.71 -29.63 27.64
N ASP A 400 -54.35 -30.80 27.09
CA ASP A 400 -55.07 -31.74 26.21
C ASP A 400 -55.83 -31.29 24.94
N ASP A 401 -55.40 -31.95 23.85
CA ASP A 401 -56.13 -32.44 22.68
C ASP A 401 -57.09 -31.51 21.92
N ASP A 402 -56.68 -31.12 20.71
CA ASP A 402 -57.40 -31.52 19.50
C ASP A 402 -56.54 -31.28 18.23
N ASP A 403 -56.38 -32.34 17.45
CA ASP A 403 -55.93 -32.33 16.06
C ASP A 403 -56.86 -31.44 15.22
N VAL A 404 -56.37 -30.33 14.64
CA VAL A 404 -56.76 -29.75 13.33
C VAL A 404 -55.81 -28.58 13.00
N GLU A 405 -55.44 -28.45 11.72
CA GLU A 405 -54.65 -27.37 11.09
C GLU A 405 -53.11 -27.49 11.08
N LYS A 406 -52.62 -28.62 10.56
CA LYS A 406 -51.34 -28.70 9.85
C LYS A 406 -51.52 -28.22 8.39
N LEU A 407 -51.82 -26.94 8.17
CA LEU A 407 -52.05 -26.37 6.83
C LEU A 407 -51.63 -24.90 6.66
N GLY A 408 -50.58 -24.45 7.37
CA GLY A 408 -50.11 -23.05 7.30
C GLY A 408 -48.61 -22.82 7.39
N LYS A 409 -47.76 -23.86 7.24
CA LYS A 409 -46.29 -23.74 7.36
C LYS A 409 -45.54 -24.04 6.05
N GLU A 410 -46.10 -23.65 4.90
CA GLU A 410 -45.41 -23.75 3.60
C GLU A 410 -45.22 -22.39 2.90
N ASP A 411 -45.66 -21.28 3.50
CA ASP A 411 -45.52 -19.93 2.90
C ASP A 411 -44.45 -19.04 3.56
N GLU A 412 -43.72 -19.51 4.58
CA GLU A 412 -42.57 -18.76 5.15
C GLU A 412 -41.25 -18.96 4.37
N ASP A 413 -41.21 -19.87 3.39
CA ASP A 413 -40.03 -20.20 2.58
C ASP A 413 -39.89 -19.38 1.28
N LYS A 414 -40.44 -18.16 1.23
CA LYS A 414 -40.21 -17.21 0.13
C LYS A 414 -39.48 -15.96 0.63
N SER A 415 -38.29 -16.14 1.21
CA SER A 415 -37.35 -15.01 1.29
C SER A 415 -37.04 -14.56 -0.14
N PHE A 416 -37.38 -13.31 -0.45
CA PHE A 416 -37.01 -12.72 -1.74
C PHE A 416 -35.50 -12.45 -1.73
N ASP A 417 -34.74 -13.28 -2.44
CA ASP A 417 -33.28 -13.15 -2.51
C ASP A 417 -32.84 -12.03 -3.46
N MET A 418 -31.73 -11.37 -3.10
CA MET A 418 -31.11 -10.31 -3.91
C MET A 418 -30.74 -10.85 -5.32
N PRO A 419 -31.17 -10.18 -6.41
CA PRO A 419 -30.75 -10.52 -7.77
C PRO A 419 -29.23 -10.44 -7.94
N PRO A 420 -28.64 -11.21 -8.89
CA PRO A 420 -27.22 -11.10 -9.19
C PRO A 420 -26.88 -9.70 -9.73
N SER A 421 -25.65 -9.26 -9.50
CA SER A 421 -25.18 -7.96 -10.00
C SER A 421 -25.27 -7.88 -11.54
N TRP A 422 -25.75 -6.73 -12.03
CA TRP A 422 -25.87 -6.43 -13.46
C TRP A 422 -24.54 -5.98 -14.10
N VAL A 423 -23.54 -5.67 -13.27
CA VAL A 423 -22.20 -5.20 -13.67
C VAL A 423 -21.32 -6.39 -14.03
N GLU A 424 -20.42 -6.26 -15.01
CA GLU A 424 -19.44 -7.31 -15.34
C GLU A 424 -18.38 -7.50 -14.22
N PRO A 425 -17.69 -8.66 -14.15
CA PRO A 425 -16.58 -8.83 -13.22
C PRO A 425 -15.51 -7.74 -13.40
N ILE A 426 -14.93 -7.26 -12.30
CA ILE A 426 -13.86 -6.27 -12.35
C ILE A 426 -12.59 -6.92 -12.92
N GLU A 427 -12.20 -6.53 -14.13
CA GLU A 427 -10.97 -6.97 -14.77
C GLU A 427 -9.95 -5.84 -14.82
N ILE A 428 -8.86 -5.98 -14.05
CA ILE A 428 -7.73 -5.06 -14.09
C ILE A 428 -6.61 -5.74 -14.86
N SER A 429 -6.22 -5.16 -15.99
CA SER A 429 -5.08 -5.67 -16.75
C SER A 429 -3.78 -5.45 -15.97
N PRO A 430 -2.75 -6.30 -16.17
CA PRO A 430 -1.44 -6.08 -15.53
C PRO A 430 -0.85 -4.71 -15.81
N GLU A 431 -1.14 -4.13 -16.97
CA GLU A 431 -0.71 -2.78 -17.35
C GLU A 431 -1.39 -1.70 -16.51
N ALA A 432 -2.71 -1.82 -16.34
CA ALA A 432 -3.49 -0.88 -15.54
C ALA A 432 -3.10 -0.98 -14.05
N PHE A 433 -2.84 -2.19 -13.56
CA PHE A 433 -2.34 -2.43 -12.20
C PHE A 433 -0.97 -1.78 -11.97
N GLU A 434 -0.02 -1.96 -12.90
CA GLU A 434 1.31 -1.36 -12.80
C GLU A 434 1.31 0.16 -12.94
N THR A 435 0.46 0.70 -13.82
CA THR A 435 0.41 2.15 -14.04
C THR A 435 -0.09 2.88 -12.80
N ARG A 436 -0.86 2.22 -11.92
CA ARG A 436 -1.40 2.68 -10.60
C ARG A 436 -2.19 3.99 -10.58
N CYS A 437 -1.91 4.96 -11.44
CA CYS A 437 -2.51 6.28 -11.51
C CYS A 437 -2.86 6.64 -12.96
N PRO A 438 -3.82 7.54 -13.18
CA PRO A 438 -4.11 8.04 -14.52
C PRO A 438 -2.90 8.79 -15.08
N ASN A 439 -2.42 8.39 -16.26
CA ASN A 439 -1.13 8.82 -16.86
C ASN A 439 0.12 8.50 -16.02
N GLY A 440 -0.01 7.63 -15.01
CA GLY A 440 1.09 7.19 -14.15
C GLY A 440 1.65 8.24 -13.19
N LYS A 441 0.96 9.38 -12.98
CA LYS A 441 1.37 10.43 -12.03
C LYS A 441 0.19 10.95 -11.23
N LYS A 442 0.35 11.09 -9.92
CA LYS A 442 -0.62 11.73 -9.01
C LYS A 442 0.08 12.75 -8.12
N VAL A 443 -0.56 13.90 -7.91
CA VAL A 443 -0.03 14.97 -7.04
C VAL A 443 -1.08 15.29 -5.99
N ILE A 444 -0.67 15.27 -4.74
CA ILE A 444 -1.51 15.49 -3.56
C ILE A 444 -0.90 16.63 -2.75
N GLN A 445 -1.72 17.61 -2.37
CA GLN A 445 -1.30 18.71 -1.52
C GLN A 445 -1.82 18.48 -0.10
N TYR A 446 -0.91 18.51 0.87
CA TYR A 446 -1.17 18.38 2.30
C TYR A 446 -0.85 19.70 3.03
N LYS A 447 -1.18 19.79 4.31
CA LYS A 447 -0.74 20.89 5.18
C LYS A 447 0.77 21.00 5.19
N ARG A 448 1.29 22.09 4.61
CA ARG A 448 2.72 22.39 4.48
C ARG A 448 3.52 21.28 3.78
N ALA A 449 2.88 20.47 2.93
CA ALA A 449 3.56 19.40 2.24
C ALA A 449 2.95 19.12 0.87
N LYS A 450 3.77 18.69 -0.07
CA LYS A 450 3.38 18.26 -1.41
C LYS A 450 3.92 16.88 -1.67
N LEU A 451 3.01 15.95 -1.94
CA LEU A 451 3.32 14.55 -2.25
C LEU A 451 3.08 14.30 -3.74
N GLU A 452 4.11 13.84 -4.44
CA GLU A 452 4.03 13.41 -5.83
C GLU A 452 4.31 11.91 -5.90
N LYS A 453 3.40 11.16 -6.53
CA LYS A 453 3.52 9.73 -6.77
C LYS A 453 3.64 9.48 -8.27
N TRP A 454 4.46 8.52 -8.64
CA TRP A 454 4.64 8.03 -10.01
C TRP A 454 4.54 6.51 -10.05
N ALA A 455 4.05 6.00 -11.18
CA ALA A 455 4.04 4.57 -11.46
C ALA A 455 5.47 4.01 -11.47
N PRO A 456 5.67 2.77 -11.00
CA PRO A 456 6.94 2.06 -11.18
C PRO A 456 7.38 2.08 -12.66
N TYR A 457 8.68 2.31 -12.91
CA TYR A 457 9.29 2.40 -14.24
C TYR A 457 8.81 3.54 -15.15
N LEU A 458 7.92 4.44 -14.70
CA LEU A 458 7.55 5.61 -15.50
C LEU A 458 8.72 6.59 -15.63
N ASN A 459 9.45 6.80 -14.54
CA ASN A 459 10.66 7.60 -14.54
C ASN A 459 11.88 6.70 -14.76
N ASN A 460 12.72 7.05 -15.74
CA ASN A 460 13.95 6.30 -16.05
C ASN A 460 14.95 6.22 -14.87
N ASN A 461 14.83 7.13 -13.90
CA ASN A 461 15.68 7.16 -12.70
C ASN A 461 15.12 6.32 -11.53
N GLY A 462 13.97 5.66 -11.71
CA GLY A 462 13.33 4.81 -10.69
C GLY A 462 12.57 5.57 -9.60
N LEU A 463 12.40 6.89 -9.72
CA LEU A 463 11.66 7.70 -8.76
C LEU A 463 10.17 7.33 -8.76
N VAL A 464 9.65 6.88 -7.62
CA VAL A 464 8.23 6.51 -7.46
C VAL A 464 7.46 7.45 -6.57
N CYS A 465 8.13 8.15 -5.65
CA CYS A 465 7.47 9.05 -4.72
C CYS A 465 8.39 10.20 -4.32
N ARG A 466 7.86 11.42 -4.21
CA ARG A 466 8.56 12.61 -3.71
C ARG A 466 7.68 13.37 -2.75
N LEU A 467 8.17 13.59 -1.54
CA LEU A 467 7.55 14.42 -0.52
C LEU A 467 8.39 15.68 -0.33
N THR A 468 7.79 16.83 -0.59
CA THR A 468 8.38 18.15 -0.29
C THR A 468 7.63 18.74 0.89
N THR A 469 8.33 19.11 1.95
CA THR A 469 7.73 19.82 3.09
C THR A 469 8.14 21.29 3.08
N TYR A 470 7.26 22.14 3.59
CA TYR A 470 7.37 23.58 3.53
C TYR A 470 7.30 24.23 4.91
N GLU A 471 7.92 25.39 5.05
CA GLU A 471 7.88 26.18 6.27
C GLU A 471 6.50 26.81 6.47
N ASP A 472 5.92 27.27 5.37
CA ASP A 472 4.70 28.05 5.31
C ASP A 472 3.52 27.26 4.72
N LEU A 473 2.30 27.72 5.01
CA LEU A 473 1.06 27.15 4.47
C LEU A 473 0.91 27.39 2.96
N GLU A 474 1.46 28.50 2.45
CA GLU A 474 1.45 28.85 1.02
C GLU A 474 2.45 28.02 0.19
N CYS A 475 3.22 27.12 0.82
CA CYS A 475 4.19 26.24 0.18
C CYS A 475 5.25 26.96 -0.66
N THR A 476 5.73 28.11 -0.19
CA THR A 476 6.76 28.93 -0.88
C THR A 476 8.19 28.55 -0.48
N LYS A 477 8.43 28.16 0.77
CA LYS A 477 9.78 27.86 1.30
C LYS A 477 9.95 26.39 1.63
N THR A 478 10.77 25.67 0.87
CA THR A 478 11.03 24.24 1.06
C THR A 478 11.96 23.98 2.25
N LEU A 479 11.55 23.11 3.18
CA LEU A 479 12.35 22.67 4.34
C LEU A 479 13.17 21.42 4.02
N GLU A 480 12.48 20.33 3.67
CA GLU A 480 13.10 19.06 3.29
C GLU A 480 12.39 18.44 2.09
N VAL A 481 13.16 17.68 1.31
CA VAL A 481 12.67 16.86 0.20
C VAL A 481 13.07 15.42 0.47
N LYS A 482 12.13 14.49 0.41
CA LYS A 482 12.36 13.05 0.48
C LYS A 482 11.93 12.41 -0.83
N GLU A 483 12.83 11.67 -1.46
CA GLU A 483 12.62 11.01 -2.74
C GLU A 483 12.81 9.51 -2.57
N TRP A 484 11.78 8.72 -2.87
CA TRP A 484 11.82 7.26 -2.81
C TRP A 484 11.97 6.67 -4.20
N TYR A 485 12.87 5.70 -4.30
CA TYR A 485 13.22 5.02 -5.54
C TYR A 485 12.91 3.53 -5.44
N GLN A 486 12.57 2.93 -6.57
CA GLN A 486 12.37 1.49 -6.72
C GLN A 486 13.09 0.97 -7.95
N HIS A 487 13.46 -0.31 -7.88
CA HIS A 487 14.07 -1.04 -8.98
C HIS A 487 15.37 -0.46 -9.53
N ARG A 488 16.11 0.34 -8.77
CA ARG A 488 17.45 0.78 -9.21
C ARG A 488 18.49 -0.31 -8.96
N GLU A 489 19.40 -0.49 -9.91
CA GLU A 489 20.51 -1.47 -9.79
C GLU A 489 21.48 -1.11 -8.65
N ASP A 490 21.66 0.18 -8.37
CA ASP A 490 22.48 0.70 -7.26
C ASP A 490 21.82 0.54 -5.89
N MET A 491 20.63 -0.05 -5.80
CA MET A 491 19.90 -0.27 -4.54
C MET A 491 19.54 1.00 -3.77
N LEU A 492 19.58 2.20 -4.39
CA LEU A 492 19.13 3.43 -3.75
C LEU A 492 17.62 3.35 -3.47
N GLU A 493 17.23 3.58 -2.23
CA GLU A 493 15.84 3.50 -1.76
C GLU A 493 15.26 4.85 -1.41
N LEU A 494 16.01 5.68 -0.68
CA LEU A 494 15.56 6.97 -0.19
C LEU A 494 16.69 7.99 -0.29
N LYS A 495 16.39 9.15 -0.87
CA LYS A 495 17.24 10.35 -0.81
C LYS A 495 16.54 11.40 0.02
N HIS A 496 17.18 11.84 1.09
CA HIS A 496 16.68 12.89 1.99
C HIS A 496 17.55 14.13 1.87
N ILE A 497 16.95 15.23 1.42
CA ILE A 497 17.60 16.51 1.17
C ILE A 497 17.06 17.52 2.16
N ASN A 498 17.90 17.97 3.09
CA ASN A 498 17.57 19.07 3.99
C ASN A 498 18.03 20.39 3.38
N LYS A 499 17.08 21.24 2.96
CA LYS A 499 17.38 22.52 2.30
C LYS A 499 17.90 23.60 3.26
N ILE A 500 17.63 23.48 4.55
CA ILE A 500 18.13 24.42 5.57
C ILE A 500 19.62 24.18 5.84
N THR A 501 20.00 22.92 6.05
CA THR A 501 21.38 22.55 6.39
C THR A 501 22.26 22.27 5.14
N GLY A 502 21.63 22.07 3.98
CA GLY A 502 22.30 21.63 2.76
C GLY A 502 22.82 20.18 2.82
N LEU A 503 22.33 19.38 3.80
CA LEU A 503 22.74 18.00 3.99
C LEU A 503 21.88 17.07 3.14
N ASN A 504 22.52 16.23 2.34
CA ASN A 504 21.90 15.13 1.61
C ASN A 504 22.23 13.82 2.33
N ALA A 505 21.26 12.92 2.43
CA ALA A 505 21.44 11.58 2.96
C ALA A 505 20.78 10.56 2.02
N ASP A 506 21.62 9.73 1.41
CA ASP A 506 21.21 8.63 0.53
C ASP A 506 21.16 7.33 1.35
N TYR A 507 20.07 6.59 1.25
CA TYR A 507 19.85 5.31 1.93
C TYR A 507 19.72 4.20 0.90
N PHE A 508 20.44 3.09 1.14
CA PHE A 508 20.54 1.98 0.20
C PHE A 508 20.06 0.67 0.83
N LYS A 509 19.42 -0.17 0.01
CA LYS A 509 19.05 -1.54 0.37
C LYS A 509 20.28 -2.45 0.45
N PRO A 510 20.20 -3.56 1.20
CA PRO A 510 21.24 -4.59 1.16
C PRO A 510 21.46 -5.07 -0.28
N GLY A 511 22.73 -5.15 -0.71
CA GLY A 511 23.11 -5.59 -2.06
C GLY A 511 23.92 -4.58 -2.87
N HIS A 512 24.06 -3.33 -2.40
CA HIS A 512 24.94 -2.34 -3.03
C HIS A 512 26.39 -2.86 -3.13
N PRO A 513 27.11 -2.66 -4.26
CA PRO A 513 28.47 -3.20 -4.47
C PRO A 513 29.48 -2.82 -3.37
N GLN A 514 29.43 -1.58 -2.91
CA GLN A 514 30.25 -1.05 -1.80
C GLN A 514 29.70 -1.34 -0.39
N ALA A 515 28.65 -2.16 -0.27
CA ALA A 515 27.94 -2.47 0.99
C ALA A 515 27.43 -1.23 1.74
N LEU A 516 27.23 -0.11 1.05
CA LEU A 516 26.70 1.12 1.63
C LEU A 516 25.27 0.91 2.12
N ARG A 517 24.99 1.48 3.29
CA ARG A 517 23.67 1.56 3.91
C ARG A 517 23.17 2.99 3.92
N MET A 518 24.06 3.93 4.26
CA MET A 518 23.76 5.35 4.28
C MET A 518 24.98 6.14 3.83
N HIS A 519 24.79 7.15 2.99
CA HIS A 519 25.80 8.15 2.67
C HIS A 519 25.24 9.55 2.89
N SER A 520 25.72 10.22 3.92
CA SER A 520 25.34 11.59 4.29
C SER A 520 26.44 12.57 3.94
N TYR A 521 26.16 13.56 3.09
CA TYR A 521 27.16 14.49 2.53
C TYR A 521 26.57 15.87 2.23
N LYS A 522 27.42 16.91 2.21
CA LYS A 522 27.06 18.25 1.71
C LYS A 522 27.51 18.49 0.27
N SER A 523 28.58 17.81 -0.15
CA SER A 523 29.19 17.91 -1.48
C SER A 523 29.79 16.56 -1.85
N MET A 524 29.67 16.17 -3.13
CA MET A 524 30.32 14.97 -3.68
C MET A 524 31.83 15.15 -3.91
N GLN A 525 32.36 16.36 -3.74
CA GLN A 525 33.81 16.60 -3.84
C GLN A 525 34.57 15.88 -2.72
N PRO A 526 35.72 15.24 -2.97
CA PRO A 526 36.53 14.58 -1.94
C PRO A 526 36.91 15.48 -0.75
N GLU A 527 37.30 14.88 0.37
CA GLU A 527 37.83 15.58 1.56
C GLU A 527 36.85 16.58 2.20
N MET A 528 35.54 16.31 2.07
CA MET A 528 34.47 17.12 2.66
C MET A 528 33.73 16.34 3.74
N ASP A 529 33.06 17.07 4.63
CA ASP A 529 32.26 16.48 5.72
C ASP A 529 31.24 15.47 5.16
N ARG A 530 31.42 14.20 5.54
CA ARG A 530 30.53 13.10 5.18
C ARG A 530 30.53 11.98 6.21
N VAL A 531 29.46 11.22 6.18
CA VAL A 531 29.29 10.00 6.97
C VAL A 531 28.84 8.88 6.04
N MET A 532 29.57 7.78 6.04
CA MET A 532 29.24 6.56 5.32
C MET A 532 28.98 5.46 6.34
N GLU A 533 27.83 4.80 6.24
CA GLU A 533 27.48 3.65 7.06
C GLU A 533 27.33 2.43 6.16
N PHE A 534 27.75 1.27 6.66
CA PHE A 534 27.83 0.04 5.88
C PHE A 534 27.02 -1.07 6.54
N TYR A 535 26.59 -2.05 5.74
CA TYR A 535 26.00 -3.28 6.27
C TYR A 535 27.11 -4.18 6.84
N GLU A 536 27.11 -4.39 8.16
CA GLU A 536 28.10 -5.20 8.89
C GLU A 536 28.30 -6.59 8.28
N THR A 537 27.21 -7.26 7.90
CA THR A 537 27.24 -8.63 7.35
C THR A 537 27.80 -8.72 5.93
N ALA A 538 27.84 -7.62 5.19
CA ALA A 538 28.29 -7.61 3.80
C ALA A 538 29.81 -7.35 3.68
N ARG A 539 30.45 -6.82 4.71
CA ARG A 539 31.89 -6.50 4.71
C ARG A 539 32.69 -7.49 5.54
N LEU A 540 33.78 -8.01 4.97
CA LEU A 540 34.68 -8.95 5.67
C LEU A 540 35.61 -8.26 6.68
N ASP A 541 35.79 -6.94 6.57
CA ASP A 541 36.67 -6.15 7.43
C ASP A 541 36.01 -5.68 8.73
N GLY A 542 34.69 -5.88 8.87
CA GLY A 542 33.89 -5.47 10.03
C GLY A 542 33.68 -3.96 10.15
N LEU A 543 33.92 -3.17 9.10
CA LEU A 543 33.67 -1.72 9.11
C LEU A 543 32.16 -1.44 9.08
N ILE A 544 31.67 -0.70 10.08
CA ILE A 544 30.24 -0.34 10.17
C ILE A 544 29.97 1.12 9.81
N LYS A 545 30.95 2.00 10.06
CA LYS A 545 30.79 3.44 9.89
C LYS A 545 32.13 4.12 9.64
N ARG A 546 32.14 5.08 8.71
CA ARG A 546 33.27 5.96 8.41
C ARG A 546 32.79 7.41 8.40
N GLU A 547 33.47 8.28 9.14
CA GLU A 547 33.24 9.72 9.18
C GLU A 547 34.48 10.41 8.63
N GLU A 548 34.34 11.14 7.53
CA GLU A 548 35.43 11.91 6.94
C GLU A 548 35.13 13.40 7.08
N THR A 549 36.16 14.15 7.47
CA THR A 549 36.20 15.62 7.43
C THR A 549 37.44 16.05 6.65
N PRO A 550 37.60 17.34 6.31
CA PRO A 550 38.81 17.83 5.67
C PRO A 550 40.10 17.54 6.43
N LYS A 551 40.02 17.37 7.77
CA LYS A 551 41.19 17.23 8.65
C LYS A 551 41.30 15.86 9.30
N THR A 552 40.23 15.07 9.33
CA THR A 552 40.19 13.82 10.10
C THR A 552 39.42 12.74 9.37
N MET A 553 39.77 11.48 9.61
CA MET A 553 38.94 10.33 9.24
C MET A 553 38.78 9.41 10.44
N THR A 554 37.55 9.01 10.71
CA THR A 554 37.19 8.15 11.83
C THR A 554 36.47 6.91 11.31
N GLU A 555 36.87 5.74 11.79
CA GLU A 555 36.35 4.44 11.36
C GLU A 555 35.92 3.66 12.59
N TYR A 556 34.74 3.06 12.53
CA TYR A 556 34.17 2.24 13.58
C TYR A 556 34.02 0.80 13.08
N TYR A 557 34.46 -0.14 13.89
CA TYR A 557 34.53 -1.56 13.55
C TYR A 557 33.78 -2.41 14.57
N GLN A 558 33.22 -3.51 14.10
CA GLN A 558 32.51 -4.49 14.91
C GLN A 558 32.89 -5.92 14.48
N GLY A 559 32.92 -6.86 15.43
CA GLY A 559 33.14 -8.28 15.13
C GLY A 559 34.52 -8.69 14.63
N ARG A 560 35.52 -7.79 14.65
CA ARG A 560 36.86 -8.07 14.11
C ARG A 560 37.67 -9.06 14.97
N PRO A 561 38.47 -9.95 14.36
CA PRO A 561 39.27 -10.96 15.07
C PRO A 561 40.48 -10.37 15.83
N ASP A 562 40.97 -9.20 15.42
CA ASP A 562 42.03 -8.45 16.11
C ASP A 562 41.47 -7.49 17.18
N PHE A 563 40.16 -7.54 17.44
CA PHE A 563 39.44 -6.71 18.41
C PHE A 563 39.50 -5.21 18.14
N LEU A 564 39.97 -4.75 16.97
CA LEU A 564 39.95 -3.33 16.62
C LEU A 564 38.49 -2.85 16.56
N SER A 565 38.18 -1.80 17.33
CA SER A 565 36.83 -1.23 17.41
C SER A 565 36.74 0.15 16.79
N TYR A 566 37.86 0.88 16.74
CA TYR A 566 37.88 2.29 16.38
C TYR A 566 39.25 2.69 15.85
N ARG A 567 39.28 3.43 14.74
CA ARG A 567 40.46 4.12 14.25
C ARG A 567 40.13 5.58 13.99
N HIS A 568 41.04 6.48 14.36
CA HIS A 568 40.93 7.90 14.09
C HIS A 568 42.26 8.46 13.60
N VAL A 569 42.23 9.05 12.41
CA VAL A 569 43.38 9.59 11.69
C VAL A 569 43.24 11.10 11.62
N ASN A 570 44.29 11.81 12.03
CA ASN A 570 44.41 13.25 11.85
C ASN A 570 45.39 13.55 10.71
N PHE A 571 44.93 14.35 9.77
CA PHE A 571 45.71 14.81 8.64
C PHE A 571 46.27 16.20 8.89
N GLY A 572 47.49 16.43 8.39
CA GLY A 572 48.19 17.70 8.41
C GLY A 572 48.01 18.48 7.11
N PRO A 573 48.44 19.75 7.08
CA PRO A 573 48.41 20.56 5.87
C PRO A 573 49.34 19.97 4.80
N ARG A 574 48.91 19.93 3.54
CA ARG A 574 49.76 19.52 2.42
C ARG A 574 50.90 20.54 2.22
N VAL A 575 52.12 20.05 2.15
CA VAL A 575 53.28 20.86 1.75
C VAL A 575 53.20 21.05 0.23
N LYS A 576 53.03 22.28 -0.26
CA LYS A 576 53.05 22.59 -1.69
C LYS A 576 54.43 22.24 -2.28
N LYS A 577 54.58 21.05 -2.85
CA LYS A 577 55.70 20.76 -3.75
C LYS A 577 55.37 21.38 -5.11
N LEU A 578 56.32 22.12 -5.69
CA LEU A 578 56.25 22.86 -6.95
C LEU A 578 56.09 21.98 -8.22
N ALA A 579 55.66 20.73 -8.10
CA ALA A 579 55.44 19.85 -9.25
C ALA A 579 53.95 19.81 -9.62
N LEU A 580 53.67 20.11 -10.88
CA LEU A 580 52.38 19.97 -11.55
C LEU A 580 51.74 18.59 -11.24
N ASN A 581 50.54 18.60 -10.66
CA ASN A 581 49.34 17.86 -11.09
C ASN A 581 48.35 17.67 -9.92
N SER A 582 47.06 17.74 -10.27
CA SER A 582 45.79 17.45 -9.56
C SER A 582 45.83 17.13 -8.06
N ALA A 583 44.93 17.77 -7.29
CA ALA A 583 44.68 17.48 -5.87
C ALA A 583 44.34 16.00 -5.56
N GLU A 584 43.99 15.21 -6.58
CA GLU A 584 43.70 13.77 -6.51
C GLU A 584 44.95 12.89 -6.33
N SER A 585 46.17 13.39 -6.59
CA SER A 585 47.38 12.54 -6.65
C SER A 585 48.28 12.59 -5.42
N ASN A 586 48.05 13.50 -4.47
CA ASN A 586 48.90 13.67 -3.28
C ASN A 586 48.15 13.25 -2.01
N PRO A 587 48.46 12.10 -1.38
CA PRO A 587 47.80 11.68 -0.16
C PRO A 587 48.03 12.67 0.98
N ARG A 588 47.03 12.84 1.85
CA ARG A 588 47.13 13.79 2.97
C ARG A 588 48.21 13.32 3.96
N PRO A 589 49.11 14.20 4.43
CA PRO A 589 50.14 13.79 5.37
C PRO A 589 49.51 13.44 6.72
N MET A 590 49.70 12.21 7.19
CA MET A 590 49.16 11.74 8.48
C MET A 590 50.01 12.28 9.65
N VAL A 591 49.36 12.94 10.60
CA VAL A 591 49.99 13.54 11.80
C VAL A 591 49.84 12.63 13.01
N LYS A 592 48.65 12.05 13.19
CA LYS A 592 48.32 11.20 14.34
C LYS A 592 47.37 10.10 13.91
N ILE A 593 47.59 8.88 14.39
CA ILE A 593 46.64 7.77 14.27
C ILE A 593 46.33 7.26 15.68
N THR A 594 45.05 7.10 16.00
CA THR A 594 44.55 6.59 17.27
C THR A 594 43.74 5.34 16.99
N GLU A 595 44.09 4.21 17.58
CA GLU A 595 43.37 2.95 17.45
C GLU A 595 42.91 2.48 18.84
N ARG A 596 41.67 2.00 18.93
CA ARG A 596 41.14 1.41 20.16
C ARG A 596 40.64 0.01 19.91
N PHE A 597 40.78 -0.84 20.93
CA PHE A 597 40.49 -2.25 20.87
C PHE A 597 39.49 -2.64 21.96
N PHE A 598 38.65 -3.64 21.65
CA PHE A 598 37.85 -4.35 22.63
C PHE A 598 38.73 -5.29 23.47
N ARG A 599 38.27 -5.58 24.68
CA ARG A 599 38.97 -6.45 25.62
C ARG A 599 39.06 -7.87 25.06
N ASN A 600 40.27 -8.44 25.02
CA ASN A 600 40.51 -9.83 24.68
C ASN A 600 40.68 -10.69 25.94
N PRO A 601 39.68 -11.53 26.32
CA PRO A 601 39.74 -12.32 27.55
C PRO A 601 40.90 -13.33 27.60
N ALA A 602 41.49 -13.71 26.46
CA ALA A 602 42.60 -14.66 26.40
C ALA A 602 43.94 -14.09 26.88
N LYS A 603 44.07 -12.76 26.97
CA LYS A 603 45.28 -12.07 27.50
C LYS A 603 45.01 -11.46 28.87
N PRO A 604 46.01 -11.33 29.76
CA PRO A 604 45.86 -10.53 30.96
C PRO A 604 45.64 -9.05 30.58
N ALA A 605 44.79 -8.33 31.33
CA ALA A 605 44.41 -6.96 30.94
C ALA A 605 45.60 -5.99 30.91
N ASP A 606 46.60 -6.22 31.77
CA ASP A 606 47.83 -5.44 31.87
C ASP A 606 48.75 -5.54 30.63
N GLU A 607 48.58 -6.59 29.83
CA GLU A 607 49.32 -6.81 28.57
C GLU A 607 48.43 -6.66 27.33
N ASP A 608 47.13 -6.47 27.52
CA ASP A 608 46.14 -6.27 26.46
C ASP A 608 45.96 -4.79 26.15
N VAL A 609 46.32 -4.37 24.94
CA VAL A 609 46.34 -2.96 24.53
C VAL A 609 44.90 -2.51 24.27
N ALA A 610 44.42 -1.54 25.05
CA ALA A 610 43.10 -0.93 24.85
C ALA A 610 43.13 0.23 23.86
N GLU A 611 44.22 1.00 23.85
CA GLU A 611 44.39 2.14 22.97
C GLU A 611 45.86 2.29 22.56
N ARG A 612 46.07 2.48 21.27
CA ARG A 612 47.37 2.69 20.63
C ARG A 612 47.34 4.01 19.87
N VAL A 613 48.27 4.90 20.16
CA VAL A 613 48.35 6.23 19.55
C VAL A 613 49.72 6.42 18.90
N PHE A 614 49.74 6.56 17.59
CA PHE A 614 50.92 6.90 16.81
C PHE A 614 50.95 8.41 16.58
N LEU A 615 51.83 9.12 17.27
CA LEU A 615 52.14 10.54 17.04
C LEU A 615 53.26 10.62 16.00
N ILE A 616 52.87 10.54 14.72
CA ILE A 616 53.79 10.39 13.59
C ILE A 616 54.75 11.59 13.49
N ALA A 617 54.23 12.81 13.66
CA ALA A 617 55.04 14.03 13.57
C ALA A 617 56.06 14.17 14.71
N GLU A 618 55.77 13.59 15.88
CA GLU A 618 56.63 13.64 17.07
C GLU A 618 57.52 12.40 17.21
N GLU A 619 57.38 11.42 16.30
CA GLU A 619 58.03 10.11 16.39
C GLU A 619 57.77 9.40 17.73
N ARG A 620 56.54 9.50 18.25
CA ARG A 620 56.15 8.91 19.54
C ARG A 620 55.01 7.90 19.39
N ILE A 621 55.05 6.85 20.20
CA ILE A 621 54.01 5.82 20.27
C ILE A 621 53.54 5.70 21.71
N GLN A 622 52.25 5.93 21.95
CA GLN A 622 51.64 5.81 23.27
C GLN A 622 50.70 4.62 23.30
N LEU A 623 50.84 3.79 24.33
CA LEU A 623 50.02 2.62 24.60
C LEU A 623 49.32 2.80 25.94
N ARG A 624 48.03 2.49 25.95
CA ARG A 624 47.22 2.35 27.15
C ARG A 624 46.60 0.95 27.14
N TYR A 625 46.82 0.22 28.21
CA TYR A 625 46.34 -1.16 28.36
C TYR A 625 44.93 -1.18 28.96
N HIS A 626 44.26 -2.33 28.92
CA HIS A 626 42.98 -2.50 29.61
C HIS A 626 43.19 -2.46 31.12
N CYS A 627 42.29 -1.78 31.83
CA CYS A 627 42.32 -1.77 33.29
C CYS A 627 41.83 -3.12 33.81
N ARG A 628 42.60 -3.76 34.70
CA ARG A 628 42.11 -4.95 35.41
C ARG A 628 41.00 -4.56 36.39
N SER A 629 40.10 -5.51 36.67
CA SER A 629 38.95 -5.29 37.55
C SER A 629 39.31 -4.97 39.00
N ASP A 630 40.51 -5.32 39.45
CA ASP A 630 41.06 -5.06 40.78
C ASP A 630 41.81 -3.72 40.89
N HIS A 631 42.01 -3.00 39.77
CA HIS A 631 42.79 -1.76 39.70
C HIS A 631 41.91 -0.55 39.36
N ILE A 632 42.34 0.64 39.80
CA ILE A 632 41.67 1.93 39.49
C ILE A 632 42.27 2.55 38.23
N THR A 633 43.55 2.31 37.96
CA THR A 633 44.30 2.87 36.83
C THR A 633 44.82 1.76 35.92
N ALA A 634 44.97 2.08 34.63
CA ALA A 634 45.54 1.17 33.64
C ALA A 634 47.04 1.44 33.44
N ASN A 635 47.76 0.39 33.04
CA ASN A 635 49.15 0.53 32.61
C ASN A 635 49.26 1.42 31.37
N LYS A 636 50.35 2.17 31.27
CA LYS A 636 50.67 3.04 30.14
C LYS A 636 52.14 2.88 29.75
N ARG A 637 52.43 2.88 28.45
CA ARG A 637 53.80 2.88 27.93
C ARG A 637 53.93 3.86 26.78
N GLU A 638 55.01 4.62 26.77
CA GLU A 638 55.35 5.56 25.71
C GLU A 638 56.74 5.19 25.17
N PHE A 639 56.83 5.09 23.85
CA PHE A 639 58.07 4.84 23.13
C PHE A 639 58.44 6.07 22.31
N LEU A 640 59.67 6.55 22.50
CA LEU A 640 60.26 7.59 21.67
C LEU A 640 61.09 6.93 20.57
N ARG A 641 60.64 7.08 19.32
CA ARG A 641 61.39 6.64 18.15
C ARG A 641 62.44 7.71 17.85
N ARG A 642 63.72 7.31 17.84
CA ARG A 642 64.78 8.11 17.22
C ARG A 642 65.06 7.54 15.82
N MET A 643 65.56 8.38 14.91
CA MET A 643 65.97 7.96 13.57
C MET A 643 66.98 6.80 13.62
N GLU A 644 66.98 5.90 12.63
CA GLU A 644 67.87 4.73 12.60
C GLU A 644 69.36 5.08 12.66
N VAL A 645 69.68 6.32 12.30
CA VAL A 645 71.01 6.91 12.35
C VAL A 645 70.96 8.25 13.08
N ASP A 646 71.95 8.51 13.93
CA ASP A 646 72.16 9.84 14.51
C ASP A 646 72.56 10.85 13.41
N SER A 647 72.67 12.13 13.76
CA SER A 647 73.12 13.20 12.85
C SER A 647 74.55 12.98 12.28
N LYS A 648 75.25 11.92 12.72
CA LYS A 648 76.60 11.53 12.33
C LYS A 648 76.64 10.18 11.60
N GLY A 649 75.49 9.54 11.32
CA GLY A 649 75.40 8.27 10.60
C GLY A 649 75.61 7.00 11.44
N ASN A 650 75.66 7.09 12.78
CA ASN A 650 75.79 5.92 13.66
C ASN A 650 74.44 5.27 13.94
N LYS A 651 74.37 3.93 13.94
CA LYS A 651 73.17 3.19 14.34
C LYS A 651 72.80 3.50 15.79
N ILE A 652 71.60 4.02 16.02
CA ILE A 652 71.09 4.28 17.37
C ILE A 652 70.74 2.94 18.03
N ILE A 653 71.41 2.66 19.16
CA ILE A 653 71.15 1.49 20.02
C ILE A 653 70.02 1.88 20.98
N MET A 654 69.08 0.96 21.22
CA MET A 654 67.98 1.17 22.18
C MET A 654 68.54 1.50 23.56
N THR A 655 68.15 2.64 24.13
CA THR A 655 68.54 3.07 25.47
C THR A 655 67.32 3.09 26.40
N ALA A 656 67.53 2.91 27.70
CA ALA A 656 66.45 2.76 28.68
C ALA A 656 65.55 4.01 28.81
N ASP A 657 66.02 5.18 28.38
CA ASP A 657 65.27 6.45 28.32
C ASP A 657 64.30 6.54 27.13
N MET A 658 64.35 5.60 26.18
CA MET A 658 63.46 5.57 25.00
C MET A 658 62.09 4.95 25.29
N CYS A 659 61.91 4.31 26.46
CA CYS A 659 60.63 3.76 26.91
C CYS A 659 60.25 4.31 28.28
N ILE A 660 59.17 5.08 28.35
CA ILE A 660 58.59 5.58 29.60
C ILE A 660 57.40 4.69 29.92
N SER A 661 57.44 3.97 31.04
CA SER A 661 56.36 3.06 31.45
C SER A 661 55.80 3.44 32.81
N PHE A 662 54.47 3.36 32.93
CA PHE A 662 53.73 3.40 34.17
C PHE A 662 53.02 2.05 34.31
N GLU A 663 53.45 1.25 35.28
CA GLU A 663 52.87 -0.05 35.58
C GLU A 663 52.40 -0.04 37.04
N VAL A 664 51.16 -0.46 37.29
CA VAL A 664 50.63 -0.50 38.66
C VAL A 664 51.34 -1.59 39.46
N GLU A 665 51.55 -2.75 38.84
CA GLU A 665 52.40 -3.82 39.34
C GLU A 665 53.60 -3.99 38.38
N PRO A 666 54.81 -3.56 38.75
CA PRO A 666 55.96 -3.60 37.85
C PRO A 666 56.38 -5.04 37.55
N MET A 667 56.36 -5.43 36.27
CA MET A 667 56.80 -6.75 35.86
C MET A 667 58.31 -6.75 35.54
N GLU A 668 59.04 -7.78 35.96
CA GLU A 668 60.51 -7.78 35.80
C GLU A 668 60.94 -7.98 34.33
N HIS A 669 60.14 -8.72 33.56
CA HIS A 669 60.42 -8.97 32.15
C HIS A 669 60.20 -7.74 31.26
N THR A 670 59.30 -6.83 31.63
CA THR A 670 58.93 -5.64 30.84
C THR A 670 60.00 -4.55 30.90
N LYS A 671 60.83 -4.59 31.95
CA LYS A 671 62.01 -3.72 32.14
C LYS A 671 63.22 -4.18 31.33
N LYS A 672 63.23 -5.41 30.79
CA LYS A 672 64.35 -5.91 30.01
C LYS A 672 64.45 -5.15 28.70
N LEU A 673 65.66 -4.66 28.39
CA LEU A 673 65.92 -3.88 27.17
C LEU A 673 65.58 -4.67 25.90
N LEU A 674 65.81 -5.99 25.89
CA LEU A 674 65.45 -6.87 24.77
C LEU A 674 63.94 -6.87 24.50
N TYR A 675 63.12 -7.01 25.55
CA TYR A 675 61.66 -6.98 25.43
C TYR A 675 61.17 -5.62 24.91
N GLN A 676 61.73 -4.52 25.42
CA GLN A 676 61.38 -3.17 24.96
C GLN A 676 61.76 -2.94 23.49
N TYR A 677 62.91 -3.47 23.06
CA TYR A 677 63.35 -3.42 21.68
C TYR A 677 62.44 -4.23 20.75
N GLU A 678 62.10 -5.48 21.13
CA GLU A 678 61.17 -6.33 20.37
C GLU A 678 59.78 -5.69 20.26
N ALA A 679 59.27 -5.13 21.37
CA ALA A 679 58.00 -4.39 21.40
C ALA A 679 58.04 -3.15 20.49
N MET A 680 59.12 -2.36 20.54
CA MET A 680 59.28 -1.19 19.66
C MET A 680 59.32 -1.58 18.18
N MET A 681 60.05 -2.65 17.82
CA MET A 681 60.11 -3.14 16.44
C MET A 681 58.74 -3.62 15.95
N LYS A 682 57.99 -4.30 16.81
CA LYS A 682 56.60 -4.68 16.52
C LYS A 682 55.71 -3.46 16.29
N LEU A 683 55.76 -2.47 17.18
CA LEU A 683 54.97 -1.23 17.06
C LEU A 683 55.33 -0.43 15.80
N LYS A 684 56.60 -0.42 15.38
CA LYS A 684 57.03 0.22 14.12
C LYS A 684 56.43 -0.46 12.90
N ASN A 685 56.31 -1.79 12.92
CA ASN A 685 55.64 -2.53 11.85
C ASN A 685 54.13 -2.28 11.87
N GLU A 686 53.51 -2.23 13.05
CA GLU A 686 52.09 -1.91 13.23
C GLU A 686 51.77 -0.46 12.79
N GLU A 687 52.66 0.51 13.05
CA GLU A 687 52.54 1.89 12.55
C GLU A 687 52.53 1.90 11.01
N LYS A 688 53.47 1.19 10.37
CA LYS A 688 53.52 1.08 8.91
C LYS A 688 52.24 0.47 8.33
N LEU A 689 51.72 -0.58 8.97
CA LEU A 689 50.46 -1.23 8.58
C LEU A 689 49.28 -0.26 8.73
N SER A 690 49.16 0.40 9.88
CA SER A 690 48.08 1.34 10.17
C SER A 690 48.08 2.54 9.21
N ARG A 691 49.28 3.06 8.87
CA ARG A 691 49.44 4.09 7.83
C ARG A 691 48.99 3.60 6.45
N HIS A 692 49.33 2.37 6.08
CA HIS A 692 48.93 1.80 4.81
C HIS A 692 47.42 1.63 4.73
N GLN A 693 46.80 1.08 5.78
CA GLN A 693 45.34 0.90 5.86
C GLN A 693 44.58 2.22 5.85
N ALA A 694 45.09 3.25 6.52
CA ALA A 694 44.52 4.59 6.46
C ALA A 694 44.59 5.18 5.04
N TRP A 695 45.66 4.91 4.29
CA TRP A 695 45.79 5.31 2.90
C TRP A 695 44.86 4.53 1.96
N GLU A 696 44.74 3.21 2.14
CA GLU A 696 43.77 2.38 1.41
C GLU A 696 42.34 2.88 1.64
N SER A 697 42.03 3.30 2.87
CA SER A 697 40.71 3.83 3.23
C SER A 697 40.43 5.19 2.57
N GLU A 698 41.43 6.06 2.39
CA GLU A 698 41.27 7.29 1.59
C GLU A 698 41.00 6.98 0.10
N LEU A 699 41.67 5.97 -0.45
CA LEU A 699 41.44 5.53 -1.83
C LEU A 699 40.06 4.91 -2.01
N GLU A 700 39.60 4.09 -1.07
CA GLU A 700 38.26 3.50 -1.10
C GLU A 700 37.18 4.59 -1.10
N VAL A 701 37.36 5.67 -0.33
CA VAL A 701 36.42 6.81 -0.37
C VAL A 701 36.37 7.45 -1.76
N LEU A 702 37.51 7.62 -2.43
CA LEU A 702 37.54 8.16 -3.80
C LEU A 702 36.85 7.22 -4.79
N GLU A 703 37.04 5.90 -4.64
CA GLU A 703 36.35 4.89 -5.46
C GLU A 703 34.83 4.92 -5.24
N ILE A 704 34.38 4.98 -3.98
CA ILE A 704 32.97 5.13 -3.63
C ILE A 704 32.39 6.39 -4.26
N LEU A 705 33.07 7.54 -4.14
CA LEU A 705 32.57 8.79 -4.73
C LEU A 705 32.47 8.71 -6.25
N LYS A 706 33.46 8.11 -6.90
CA LYS A 706 33.45 7.96 -8.36
C LYS A 706 32.29 7.07 -8.81
N LEU A 707 32.07 5.94 -8.14
CA LEU A 707 30.93 5.08 -8.40
C LEU A 707 29.61 5.82 -8.18
N ARG A 708 29.50 6.64 -7.12
CA ARG A 708 28.32 7.47 -6.86
C ARG A 708 28.08 8.51 -7.96
N GLU A 709 29.13 9.11 -8.51
CA GLU A 709 29.03 10.04 -9.63
C GLU A 709 28.53 9.32 -10.89
N GLU A 710 29.09 8.15 -11.21
CA GLU A 710 28.65 7.29 -12.32
C GLU A 710 27.17 6.84 -12.14
N GLU A 711 26.78 6.46 -10.93
CA GLU A 711 25.41 6.10 -10.57
C GLU A 711 24.44 7.29 -10.60
N GLU A 712 24.91 8.52 -10.35
CA GLU A 712 24.12 9.74 -10.49
C GLU A 712 23.95 10.16 -11.96
N GLU A 713 24.92 9.86 -12.84
CA GLU A 713 24.85 10.16 -14.27
C GLU A 713 24.06 9.11 -15.07
N ALA A 714 24.25 7.83 -14.76
CA ALA A 714 23.70 6.70 -15.49
C ALA A 714 22.87 5.79 -14.56
N HIS A 715 21.57 6.06 -14.48
CA HIS A 715 20.65 5.21 -13.73
C HIS A 715 20.15 4.03 -14.57
N THR A 716 20.32 2.82 -14.07
CA THR A 716 19.79 1.58 -14.66
C THR A 716 18.75 0.96 -13.73
N LEU A 717 17.66 0.46 -14.32
CA LEU A 717 16.57 -0.17 -13.59
C LEU A 717 16.61 -1.69 -13.75
N THR A 718 16.56 -2.41 -12.63
CA THR A 718 16.36 -3.85 -12.60
C THR A 718 14.96 -4.18 -13.11
N ILE A 719 14.89 -4.92 -14.22
CA ILE A 719 13.65 -5.47 -14.74
C ILE A 719 13.57 -6.94 -14.33
N SER A 720 12.43 -7.34 -13.75
CA SER A 720 12.22 -8.74 -13.36
C SER A 720 12.32 -9.66 -14.57
N ILE A 721 12.90 -10.85 -14.38
CA ILE A 721 12.97 -11.89 -15.43
C ILE A 721 11.56 -12.34 -15.84
N TYR A 722 10.61 -12.24 -14.91
CA TYR A 722 9.21 -12.58 -15.14
C TYR A 722 8.39 -11.45 -15.79
N ASP A 723 8.93 -10.22 -15.83
CA ASP A 723 8.29 -9.11 -16.55
C ASP A 723 8.57 -9.25 -18.04
N THR A 724 7.66 -9.93 -18.72
CA THR A 724 7.81 -10.24 -20.14
C THR A 724 7.45 -9.10 -21.07
N LYS A 725 6.97 -7.98 -20.51
CA LYS A 725 6.70 -6.77 -21.29
C LYS A 725 7.95 -5.91 -21.40
N ARG A 726 8.63 -5.65 -20.28
CA ARG A 726 9.82 -4.78 -20.24
C ARG A 726 11.12 -5.52 -20.55
N ASN A 727 11.18 -6.82 -20.31
CA ASN A 727 12.37 -7.62 -20.61
C ASN A 727 12.39 -8.00 -22.09
N GLU A 728 13.00 -7.14 -22.92
CA GLU A 728 13.15 -7.34 -24.37
C GLU A 728 13.77 -8.70 -24.70
N LYS A 729 14.77 -9.15 -23.93
CA LYS A 729 15.42 -10.45 -24.16
C LYS A 729 14.45 -11.62 -23.97
N SER A 730 13.58 -11.55 -22.96
CA SER A 730 12.56 -12.58 -22.71
C SER A 730 11.44 -12.55 -23.75
N LYS A 731 11.08 -11.35 -24.22
CA LYS A 731 10.12 -11.16 -25.31
C LYS A 731 10.67 -11.74 -26.63
N GLU A 732 11.90 -11.37 -26.99
CA GLU A 732 12.60 -11.91 -28.16
C GLU A 732 12.73 -13.43 -28.11
N TYR A 733 13.04 -13.98 -26.93
CA TYR A 733 13.11 -15.44 -26.73
C TYR A 733 11.75 -16.12 -26.96
N ARG A 734 10.65 -15.57 -26.41
CA ARG A 734 9.30 -16.09 -26.64
C ARG A 734 8.88 -15.98 -28.10
N GLU A 735 9.08 -14.81 -28.70
CA GLU A 735 8.77 -14.58 -30.12
C GLU A 735 9.59 -15.49 -31.04
N ALA A 736 10.84 -15.80 -30.67
CA ALA A 736 11.65 -16.79 -31.38
C ALA A 736 11.07 -18.21 -31.22
N MET A 737 10.67 -18.60 -30.00
CA MET A 737 10.09 -19.92 -29.73
C MET A 737 8.73 -20.11 -30.42
N GLU A 738 7.86 -19.09 -30.40
CA GLU A 738 6.58 -19.08 -31.11
C GLU A 738 6.77 -19.15 -32.63
N ARG A 739 7.76 -18.43 -33.17
CA ARG A 739 8.11 -18.55 -34.60
C ARG A 739 8.57 -19.97 -34.94
N VAL A 740 9.40 -20.59 -34.11
CA VAL A 740 9.85 -21.98 -34.32
C VAL A 740 8.67 -22.96 -34.24
N LEU A 741 7.80 -22.82 -33.25
CA LEU A 741 6.60 -23.66 -33.10
C LEU A 741 5.62 -23.48 -34.27
N HIS A 742 5.43 -22.25 -34.73
CA HIS A 742 4.56 -21.96 -35.86
C HIS A 742 5.14 -22.48 -37.18
N GLU A 743 6.46 -22.40 -37.36
CA GLU A 743 7.22 -22.99 -38.47
C GLU A 743 7.14 -24.52 -38.43
N GLU A 744 7.30 -25.15 -37.26
CA GLU A 744 7.15 -26.59 -37.06
C GLU A 744 5.72 -27.07 -37.29
N HIS A 745 4.71 -26.34 -36.77
CA HIS A 745 3.31 -26.65 -37.00
C HIS A 745 2.97 -26.54 -38.49
N ARG A 746 3.47 -25.50 -39.17
CA ARG A 746 3.33 -25.35 -40.63
C ARG A 746 3.98 -26.53 -41.37
N ARG A 747 5.21 -26.92 -41.00
CA ARG A 747 5.89 -28.10 -41.58
C ARG A 747 5.16 -29.41 -41.29
N GLN A 748 4.58 -29.58 -40.11
CA GLN A 748 3.79 -30.76 -39.75
C GLN A 748 2.47 -30.81 -40.55
N VAL A 749 1.80 -29.68 -40.73
CA VAL A 749 0.59 -29.57 -41.55
C VAL A 749 0.91 -29.84 -43.02
N GLU A 750 2.02 -29.30 -43.55
CA GLU A 750 2.50 -29.57 -44.91
C GLU A 750 2.90 -31.05 -45.10
N ALA A 751 3.57 -31.67 -44.12
CA ALA A 751 3.94 -33.08 -44.17
C ALA A 751 2.74 -34.04 -44.03
N GLN A 752 1.71 -33.67 -43.27
CA GLN A 752 0.47 -34.44 -43.14
C GLN A 752 -0.44 -34.34 -44.38
N LEU A 753 -0.21 -33.37 -45.27
CA LEU A 753 -1.01 -33.14 -46.48
C LEU A 753 -0.54 -33.92 -47.73
N ASP A 754 0.60 -34.61 -47.69
CA ASP A 754 1.07 -35.42 -48.83
C ASP A 754 0.51 -36.85 -48.76
N TYR A 755 -0.70 -37.03 -49.29
CA TYR A 755 -1.42 -38.31 -49.34
C TYR A 755 -0.76 -39.38 -50.25
N LEU A 756 0.24 -39.03 -51.06
CA LEU A 756 0.97 -39.94 -51.95
C LEU A 756 2.39 -40.28 -51.46
N ALA A 757 2.98 -39.50 -50.55
CA ALA A 757 4.35 -39.67 -50.09
C ALA A 757 4.71 -41.10 -49.61
N PRO A 758 3.89 -41.81 -48.81
CA PRO A 758 4.21 -43.17 -48.35
C PRO A 758 4.24 -44.21 -49.48
N PHE A 759 3.51 -43.96 -50.58
CA PHE A 759 3.42 -44.85 -51.73
C PHE A 759 4.51 -44.54 -52.76
N LEU A 760 4.87 -43.25 -52.92
CA LEU A 760 5.99 -42.82 -53.77
C LEU A 760 7.36 -43.21 -53.19
N ALA A 761 7.51 -43.28 -51.87
CA ALA A 761 8.74 -43.72 -51.21
C ALA A 761 9.10 -45.20 -51.44
N GLN A 762 8.13 -46.02 -51.89
CA GLN A 762 8.35 -47.43 -52.22
C GLN A 762 8.94 -47.63 -53.62
N LEU A 763 9.05 -46.57 -54.42
CA LEU A 763 9.65 -46.60 -55.75
C LEU A 763 11.15 -46.22 -55.69
N PRO A 764 12.01 -46.82 -56.52
CA PRO A 764 13.42 -46.46 -56.60
C PRO A 764 13.60 -44.97 -56.98
N PRO A 765 14.53 -44.22 -56.33
CA PRO A 765 14.73 -42.81 -56.64
C PRO A 765 15.25 -42.61 -58.08
N GLY A 766 14.49 -41.89 -58.92
CA GLY A 766 14.98 -41.40 -60.23
C GLY A 766 14.28 -41.95 -61.47
N GLU A 767 13.35 -42.91 -61.37
CA GLU A 767 12.56 -43.37 -62.53
C GLU A 767 11.28 -42.53 -62.70
N LYS A 768 10.99 -42.11 -63.95
CA LYS A 768 9.73 -41.44 -64.29
C LYS A 768 8.59 -42.46 -64.14
N LEU A 769 7.57 -42.09 -63.36
CA LEU A 769 6.42 -42.94 -63.08
C LEU A 769 5.75 -43.41 -64.38
N THR A 770 5.67 -44.72 -64.61
CA THR A 770 4.95 -45.26 -65.77
C THR A 770 3.44 -45.23 -65.52
N ARG A 771 2.62 -45.20 -66.59
CA ARG A 771 1.15 -45.17 -66.49
C ARG A 771 0.59 -46.30 -65.62
N TRP A 772 1.13 -47.52 -65.76
CA TRP A 772 0.69 -48.67 -64.97
C TRP A 772 1.04 -48.52 -63.48
N GLN A 773 2.23 -47.98 -63.16
CA GLN A 773 2.62 -47.66 -61.79
C GLN A 773 1.75 -46.54 -61.21
N ALA A 774 1.36 -45.53 -61.99
CA ALA A 774 0.47 -44.45 -61.55
C ALA A 774 -0.95 -44.93 -61.20
N VAL A 775 -1.53 -45.81 -62.02
CA VAL A 775 -2.83 -46.44 -61.73
C VAL A 775 -2.73 -47.32 -60.49
N ARG A 776 -1.66 -48.12 -60.39
CA ARG A 776 -1.44 -48.98 -59.23
C ARG A 776 -1.28 -48.18 -57.94
N LEU A 777 -0.51 -47.09 -57.94
CA LEU A 777 -0.37 -46.20 -56.78
C LEU A 777 -1.69 -45.53 -56.38
N LYS A 778 -2.50 -45.12 -57.37
CA LYS A 778 -3.85 -44.58 -57.12
C LYS A 778 -4.71 -45.63 -56.41
N ASP A 779 -4.73 -46.86 -56.92
CA ASP A 779 -5.54 -47.95 -56.37
C ASP A 779 -5.06 -48.40 -55.00
N GLU A 780 -3.75 -48.44 -54.75
CA GLU A 780 -3.16 -48.74 -53.45
C GLU A 780 -3.48 -47.64 -52.41
N CYS A 781 -3.38 -46.36 -52.79
CA CYS A 781 -3.74 -45.22 -51.95
C CYS A 781 -5.23 -45.21 -51.59
N LEU A 782 -6.10 -45.45 -52.57
CA LEU A 782 -7.55 -45.54 -52.35
C LEU A 782 -7.93 -46.76 -51.51
N ASN A 783 -7.31 -47.92 -51.74
CA ASN A 783 -7.58 -49.11 -50.94
C ASN A 783 -7.12 -48.96 -49.49
N ASP A 784 -5.95 -48.37 -49.24
CA ASP A 784 -5.49 -48.07 -47.87
C ASP A 784 -6.45 -47.10 -47.18
N PHE A 785 -6.89 -46.04 -47.87
CA PHE A 785 -7.86 -45.10 -47.32
C PHE A 785 -9.22 -45.77 -47.02
N LYS A 786 -9.68 -46.67 -47.89
CA LYS A 786 -10.90 -47.48 -47.68
C LYS A 786 -10.77 -48.37 -46.45
N GLN A 787 -9.63 -49.06 -46.27
CA GLN A 787 -9.40 -49.88 -45.09
C GLN A 787 -9.40 -49.04 -43.81
N ARG A 788 -8.75 -47.87 -43.80
CA ARG A 788 -8.78 -46.97 -42.64
C ARG A 788 -10.19 -46.48 -42.29
N LEU A 789 -11.04 -46.23 -43.28
CA LEU A 789 -12.45 -45.88 -43.05
C LEU A 789 -13.22 -47.07 -42.45
N ILE A 790 -12.96 -48.29 -42.92
CA ILE A 790 -13.58 -49.51 -42.37
C ILE A 790 -13.10 -49.77 -40.94
N ASP A 791 -11.79 -49.70 -40.68
CA ASP A 791 -11.22 -49.89 -39.35
C ASP A 791 -11.75 -48.87 -38.34
N LYS A 792 -11.95 -47.63 -38.78
CA LYS A 792 -12.56 -46.59 -37.96
C LYS A 792 -14.02 -46.90 -37.63
N ALA A 793 -14.79 -47.42 -38.57
CA ALA A 793 -16.17 -47.85 -38.32
C ALA A 793 -16.20 -49.03 -37.34
N ASN A 794 -15.33 -50.02 -37.54
CA ASN A 794 -15.19 -51.19 -36.66
C ASN A 794 -14.77 -50.78 -35.24
N LEU A 795 -13.87 -49.80 -35.10
CA LEU A 795 -13.45 -49.30 -33.78
C LEU A 795 -14.59 -48.60 -33.05
N ILE A 796 -15.39 -47.79 -33.74
CA ILE A 796 -16.55 -47.13 -33.15
C ILE A 796 -17.59 -48.17 -32.73
N GLN A 797 -17.82 -49.18 -33.58
CA GLN A 797 -18.73 -50.28 -33.28
C GLN A 797 -18.27 -51.12 -32.08
N ALA A 798 -16.99 -51.48 -32.01
CA ALA A 798 -16.44 -52.22 -30.86
C ALA A 798 -16.59 -51.45 -29.54
N ARG A 799 -16.42 -50.12 -29.57
CA ARG A 799 -16.66 -49.26 -28.39
C ARG A 799 -18.13 -49.20 -28.01
N PHE A 800 -19.02 -49.12 -28.99
CA PHE A 800 -20.46 -49.17 -28.76
C PHE A 800 -20.88 -50.49 -28.11
N GLU A 801 -20.40 -51.62 -28.62
CA GLU A 801 -20.67 -52.95 -28.08
C GLU A 801 -20.13 -53.10 -26.66
N LYS A 802 -18.92 -52.59 -26.39
CA LYS A 802 -18.32 -52.60 -25.05
C LYS A 802 -19.15 -51.82 -24.03
N GLU A 803 -19.50 -50.57 -24.31
CA GLU A 803 -20.31 -49.74 -23.39
C GLU A 803 -21.70 -50.35 -23.18
N THR A 804 -22.29 -50.98 -24.22
CA THR A 804 -23.57 -51.69 -24.12
C THR A 804 -23.47 -52.91 -23.20
N GLN A 805 -22.39 -53.70 -23.32
CA GLN A 805 -22.14 -54.86 -22.45
C GLN A 805 -21.87 -54.44 -21.00
N GLU A 806 -21.15 -53.34 -20.77
CA GLU A 806 -20.89 -52.82 -19.42
C GLU A 806 -22.18 -52.34 -18.74
N LEU A 807 -23.08 -51.67 -19.49
CA LEU A 807 -24.40 -51.30 -19.00
C LEU A 807 -25.23 -52.53 -18.64
N GLN A 808 -25.25 -53.57 -19.49
CA GLN A 808 -25.98 -54.82 -19.21
C GLN A 808 -25.45 -55.53 -17.96
N LYS A 809 -24.13 -55.62 -17.78
CA LYS A 809 -23.53 -56.19 -16.57
C LYS A 809 -23.91 -55.42 -15.31
N LYS A 810 -23.94 -54.09 -15.39
CA LYS A 810 -24.34 -53.24 -14.27
C LYS A 810 -25.83 -53.34 -13.95
N GLN A 811 -26.68 -53.53 -14.96
CA GLN A 811 -28.11 -53.83 -14.77
C GLN A 811 -28.33 -55.19 -14.10
N GLN A 812 -27.59 -56.23 -14.49
CA GLN A 812 -27.64 -57.54 -13.84
C GLN A 812 -27.17 -57.47 -12.39
N TRP A 813 -26.05 -56.78 -12.13
CA TRP A 813 -25.56 -56.55 -10.77
C TRP A 813 -26.59 -55.85 -9.89
N TYR A 814 -27.28 -54.83 -10.41
CA TYR A 814 -28.32 -54.12 -9.67
C TYR A 814 -29.52 -55.04 -9.34
N GLN A 815 -29.93 -55.90 -10.27
CA GLN A 815 -31.00 -56.89 -10.04
C GLN A 815 -30.64 -57.90 -8.96
N GLU A 816 -29.37 -58.32 -8.88
CA GLU A 816 -28.90 -59.26 -7.86
C GLU A 816 -28.74 -58.60 -6.47
N ASN A 817 -28.38 -57.32 -6.43
CA ASN A 817 -28.02 -56.62 -5.20
C ASN A 817 -29.12 -55.69 -4.65
N GLN A 818 -30.30 -55.66 -5.29
CA GLN A 818 -31.39 -54.70 -5.02
C GLN A 818 -31.87 -54.67 -3.56
N VAL A 819 -31.81 -55.80 -2.84
CA VAL A 819 -32.31 -55.92 -1.45
C VAL A 819 -31.28 -55.39 -0.41
N THR A 820 -30.05 -55.17 -0.84
CA THR A 820 -28.90 -54.81 0.01
C THR A 820 -28.36 -53.40 -0.24
N LEU A 821 -28.95 -52.64 -1.16
CA LEU A 821 -28.47 -51.29 -1.52
C LEU A 821 -29.00 -50.21 -0.58
N THR A 822 -28.17 -49.19 -0.34
CA THR A 822 -28.57 -47.95 0.34
C THR A 822 -29.18 -46.96 -0.68
N PRO A 823 -29.98 -45.97 -0.25
CA PRO A 823 -30.52 -44.96 -1.16
C PRO A 823 -29.43 -44.16 -1.91
N GLU A 824 -28.26 -43.97 -1.31
CA GLU A 824 -27.10 -43.31 -1.95
C GLU A 824 -26.51 -44.17 -3.09
N ASP A 825 -26.49 -45.50 -2.91
CA ASP A 825 -26.03 -46.43 -3.94
C ASP A 825 -27.02 -46.54 -5.11
N GLU A 826 -28.32 -46.34 -4.85
CA GLU A 826 -29.36 -46.30 -5.89
C GLU A 826 -29.22 -45.07 -6.78
N ASP A 827 -28.97 -43.89 -6.20
CA ASP A 827 -28.70 -42.65 -6.94
C ASP A 827 -27.42 -42.73 -7.79
N LEU A 828 -26.36 -43.33 -7.24
CA LEU A 828 -25.12 -43.59 -7.97
C LEU A 828 -25.35 -44.52 -9.17
N TYR A 829 -26.17 -45.57 -9.02
CA TYR A 829 -26.54 -46.45 -10.12
C TYR A 829 -27.35 -45.73 -11.20
N LEU A 830 -28.35 -44.91 -10.83
CA LEU A 830 -29.15 -44.13 -11.77
C LEU A 830 -28.29 -43.12 -12.55
N SER A 831 -27.36 -42.45 -11.87
CA SER A 831 -26.39 -41.56 -12.51
C SER A 831 -25.49 -42.30 -13.50
N TYR A 832 -24.99 -43.48 -13.15
CA TYR A 832 -24.18 -44.32 -14.03
C TYR A 832 -24.96 -44.78 -15.26
N CYS A 833 -26.21 -45.23 -15.09
CA CYS A 833 -27.08 -45.63 -16.20
C CYS A 833 -27.35 -44.47 -17.16
N SER A 834 -27.63 -43.27 -16.65
CA SER A 834 -27.86 -42.08 -17.50
C SER A 834 -26.61 -41.70 -18.30
N GLN A 835 -25.42 -41.72 -17.68
CA GLN A 835 -24.16 -41.44 -18.35
C GLN A 835 -23.79 -42.50 -19.40
N ALA A 836 -23.97 -43.77 -19.08
CA ALA A 836 -23.72 -44.87 -20.02
C ALA A 836 -24.67 -44.81 -21.22
N MET A 837 -25.97 -44.57 -21.00
CA MET A 837 -26.94 -44.38 -22.10
C MET A 837 -26.58 -43.18 -22.99
N PHE A 838 -26.12 -42.07 -22.41
CA PHE A 838 -25.65 -40.92 -23.17
C PHE A 838 -24.43 -41.25 -24.05
N ARG A 839 -23.44 -41.98 -23.51
CA ARG A 839 -22.25 -42.43 -24.28
C ARG A 839 -22.63 -43.35 -25.43
N ILE A 840 -23.52 -44.31 -25.18
CA ILE A 840 -24.04 -45.24 -26.20
C ILE A 840 -24.72 -44.45 -27.33
N ARG A 841 -25.59 -43.49 -27.00
CA ARG A 841 -26.28 -42.63 -27.99
C ARG A 841 -25.31 -41.80 -28.83
N ILE A 842 -24.25 -41.26 -28.23
CA ILE A 842 -23.20 -40.55 -28.96
C ILE A 842 -22.46 -41.48 -29.92
N LEU A 843 -22.10 -42.69 -29.47
CA LEU A 843 -21.38 -43.66 -30.30
C LEU A 843 -22.23 -44.13 -31.48
N GLU A 844 -23.53 -44.34 -31.26
CA GLU A 844 -24.50 -44.64 -32.31
C GLU A 844 -24.59 -43.51 -33.34
N GLN A 845 -24.77 -42.26 -32.89
CA GLN A 845 -24.83 -41.10 -33.78
C GLN A 845 -23.51 -40.91 -34.55
N ARG A 846 -22.36 -41.15 -33.91
CA ARG A 846 -21.03 -41.11 -34.55
C ARG A 846 -20.89 -42.19 -35.61
N LEU A 847 -21.36 -43.41 -35.35
CA LEU A 847 -21.33 -44.51 -36.30
C LEU A 847 -22.22 -44.21 -37.51
N SER A 848 -23.45 -43.72 -37.29
CA SER A 848 -24.37 -43.32 -38.37
C SER A 848 -23.76 -42.23 -39.24
N ARG A 849 -23.27 -41.15 -38.63
CA ARG A 849 -22.62 -40.05 -39.34
C ARG A 849 -21.37 -40.51 -40.10
N HIS A 850 -20.60 -41.45 -39.55
CA HIS A 850 -19.43 -42.00 -40.24
C HIS A 850 -19.84 -42.83 -41.47
N LYS A 851 -20.91 -43.63 -41.37
CA LYS A 851 -21.45 -44.40 -42.50
C LYS A 851 -21.92 -43.49 -43.64
N GLU A 852 -22.52 -42.35 -43.33
CA GLU A 852 -22.94 -41.36 -44.33
C GLU A 852 -21.77 -40.60 -44.97
N LEU A 853 -20.78 -40.18 -44.17
CA LEU A 853 -19.69 -39.33 -44.66
C LEU A 853 -18.53 -40.12 -45.29
N ALA A 854 -18.33 -41.40 -44.94
CA ALA A 854 -17.21 -42.19 -45.45
C ALA A 854 -17.20 -42.33 -46.99
N PRO A 855 -18.32 -42.62 -47.68
CA PRO A 855 -18.38 -42.64 -49.14
C PRO A 855 -18.04 -41.28 -49.77
N LEU A 856 -18.52 -40.18 -49.18
CA LEU A 856 -18.24 -38.82 -49.67
C LEU A 856 -16.76 -38.48 -49.55
N LYS A 857 -16.10 -38.88 -48.45
CA LYS A 857 -14.66 -38.69 -48.26
C LYS A 857 -13.83 -39.53 -49.22
N TYR A 858 -14.26 -40.75 -49.50
CA TYR A 858 -13.61 -41.62 -50.47
C TYR A 858 -13.66 -41.01 -51.88
N LEU A 859 -14.84 -40.55 -52.31
CA LEU A 859 -15.01 -39.86 -53.60
C LEU A 859 -14.20 -38.56 -53.68
N ALA A 860 -14.15 -37.78 -52.61
CA ALA A 860 -13.35 -36.56 -52.56
C ALA A 860 -11.84 -36.83 -52.67
N LEU A 861 -11.33 -37.92 -52.09
CA LEU A 861 -9.93 -38.32 -52.24
C LEU A 861 -9.66 -38.82 -53.67
N GLU A 862 -10.57 -39.59 -54.25
CA GLU A 862 -10.47 -40.02 -55.64
C GLU A 862 -10.40 -38.83 -56.60
N GLU A 863 -11.28 -37.84 -56.43
CA GLU A 863 -11.28 -36.60 -57.22
C GLU A 863 -9.98 -35.81 -57.06
N LYS A 864 -9.43 -35.74 -55.84
CA LYS A 864 -8.12 -35.12 -55.57
C LYS A 864 -6.98 -35.85 -56.27
N LEU A 865 -6.96 -37.18 -56.22
CA LEU A 865 -5.95 -37.99 -56.93
C LEU A 865 -6.03 -37.83 -58.45
N TYR A 866 -7.25 -37.66 -59.01
CA TYR A 866 -7.45 -37.36 -60.43
C TYR A 866 -6.99 -35.96 -60.85
N LYS A 867 -6.92 -35.01 -59.92
CA LYS A 867 -6.51 -33.61 -60.13
C LYS A 867 -5.08 -33.32 -59.66
N ASP A 868 -4.38 -34.29 -59.08
CA ASP A 868 -3.02 -34.14 -58.58
C ASP A 868 -1.99 -33.99 -59.72
N PRO A 869 -1.19 -32.91 -59.78
CA PRO A 869 -0.17 -32.71 -60.82
C PRO A 869 0.78 -33.90 -61.04
N ARG A 870 1.07 -34.70 -60.00
CA ARG A 870 1.98 -35.85 -60.05
C ARG A 870 1.38 -37.08 -60.75
N LEU A 871 0.05 -37.18 -60.81
CA LEU A 871 -0.68 -38.31 -61.42
C LEU A 871 -1.52 -37.91 -62.64
N VAL A 872 -1.93 -36.64 -62.73
CA VAL A 872 -2.82 -36.08 -63.78
C VAL A 872 -2.30 -36.32 -65.18
N GLU A 873 -1.00 -36.11 -65.43
CA GLU A 873 -0.42 -36.28 -66.77
C GLU A 873 -0.41 -37.74 -67.25
N LEU A 874 -0.41 -38.70 -66.31
CA LEU A 874 -0.37 -40.13 -66.59
C LEU A 874 -1.77 -40.78 -66.55
N LEU A 875 -2.73 -40.17 -65.85
CA LEU A 875 -4.12 -40.62 -65.73
C LEU A 875 -5.06 -39.98 -66.77
N LYS A 876 -4.69 -38.87 -67.43
CA LYS A 876 -5.45 -38.27 -68.52
C LYS A 876 -5.18 -38.98 -69.85
N VAL A 877 -6.19 -39.65 -70.41
CA VAL A 877 -6.66 -39.54 -71.82
C VAL A 877 -7.78 -40.56 -72.09
N PHE A 878 -8.94 -40.00 -72.45
CA PHE A 878 -10.05 -40.49 -73.29
C PHE A 878 -10.59 -41.92 -73.11
N VAL A 879 -11.80 -41.99 -72.55
CA VAL A 879 -12.98 -42.47 -73.31
C VAL A 879 -13.99 -41.34 -73.32
#